data_AF-A0AAD7ESX3-F1
#
_entry.id   AF-A0AAD7ESX3-F1
#
_cell.length_a   1.000
_cell.length_b   1.000
_cell.length_c   1.000
_cell.angle_alpha   90.00
_cell.angle_beta   90.00
_cell.angle_gamma   90.00
#
_symmetry.space_group_name_H-M   'P 1'
#
loop_
_entity.id
_entity.type
_entity.pdbx_description
1 polymer ?
#
loop_
_entity_poly.entity_id
_entity_poly.type
_entity_poly.pdbx_seq_one_letter_code
_entity_poly.pdbx_strand_id
1 'polypeptide(L)'
;MRRNLHQSTSSQPDDSRVVISNGGSSEQRKQCSYFLKGTCRFGENCRMIHSSALLEPIKAASGSTDPEKQECSDWRDGFCIKGQNCPLSHNMNVLAEAREQRRALLEEARRKKKEAEHQHELRETLRENHRIQIARDEASKTIQHIVPGSAMISCGAGASIQHVLPGANSCRVGVSNLPLDATREEVEGLFTQQGIAFGTFCVLGLAKSPDKRHLEADVVVDKEQGLLIALGLEEIEFRNETLGFDVSDNDRPDGMRASATHRSDILTLSLRAPFESVLVSFPSEARALEKARQLNRGMCAGRRVRVDPNRHHAGDPYFGETSVRITGLPLNCSLVTVARFAGASLIKPLHSVIYDVEDAFELLKMHINSLPGGKLTKYEIISGESVDGHLIVKAHLGTWEHAKEVYRHFAGVRLPYTGGTSLKMHLPDPIQYTLCIPLQQYEAQKRVWDSLTDAKTNSEACCIRINLQDQAFIRVLGENRKAVGALKVRVETLAAGEKVALWHPSFASASGESFAASVSTRARVYARADSRLRAFRLYGDPPAIELARTLIRTEVERLSAFESTALLDPESVGFFVRRGVKILQRTFGEGNVTLDISSSPCRLTVRGGANAQDILRRLIDDPTTQTGIVCPVCCDEVSHPVQLNCGHTYCTGCIRHFLTTAADTKLFPLSCVGAYGGKCGVFIPIPTIQRHLALPQFQHLLDVAFRSYLE
;
A
#
# COMPACT_ATOMS: atom_id res chain seq x y z
N MET A 1 -52.85 32.83 23.18
CA MET A 1 -54.22 33.10 22.72
C MET A 1 -54.35 32.66 21.26
N ARG A 2 -55.25 31.67 20.99
CA ARG A 2 -56.06 31.37 19.77
C ARG A 2 -55.43 31.64 18.38
N ARG A 3 -55.48 30.77 17.35
CA ARG A 3 -56.28 29.56 17.03
C ARG A 3 -55.63 28.83 15.82
N ASN A 4 -55.86 27.52 15.75
CA ASN A 4 -55.47 26.55 14.72
C ASN A 4 -56.09 26.78 13.33
N LEU A 5 -55.48 26.29 12.23
CA LEU A 5 -55.83 25.01 11.54
C LEU A 5 -55.14 24.83 10.16
N HIS A 6 -55.02 23.56 9.80
CA HIS A 6 -54.23 22.89 8.75
C HIS A 6 -54.88 22.78 7.35
N GLN A 7 -54.05 22.26 6.42
CA GLN A 7 -54.28 21.53 5.14
C GLN A 7 -54.42 22.40 3.86
N SER A 8 -53.59 22.29 2.80
CA SER A 8 -52.99 21.18 2.00
C SER A 8 -53.80 20.80 0.74
N THR A 9 -53.20 21.16 -0.40
CA THR A 9 -53.05 20.42 -1.69
C THR A 9 -54.19 20.31 -2.73
N SER A 10 -53.98 21.06 -3.83
CA SER A 10 -53.93 20.68 -5.27
C SER A 10 -54.97 19.74 -5.89
N SER A 11 -55.61 20.18 -6.98
CA SER A 11 -55.52 19.56 -8.34
C SER A 11 -56.45 20.24 -9.37
N GLN A 12 -55.91 20.51 -10.56
CA GLN A 12 -56.56 20.71 -11.87
C GLN A 12 -56.26 19.46 -12.74
N PRO A 13 -56.74 19.26 -14.01
CA PRO A 13 -57.71 20.03 -14.83
C PRO A 13 -58.80 19.18 -15.57
N ASP A 14 -59.68 19.92 -16.25
CA ASP A 14 -60.41 19.69 -17.51
C ASP A 14 -60.07 18.48 -18.40
N ASP A 15 -61.11 17.83 -18.94
CA ASP A 15 -61.17 17.55 -20.39
C ASP A 15 -62.61 17.35 -20.91
N SER A 16 -62.89 17.97 -22.06
CA SER A 16 -64.22 18.20 -22.64
C SER A 16 -64.55 17.17 -23.73
N ARG A 17 -65.75 16.56 -23.67
CA ARG A 17 -66.25 15.61 -24.69
C ARG A 17 -67.14 16.29 -25.73
N VAL A 18 -66.77 16.10 -26.99
CA VAL A 18 -67.53 16.46 -28.21
C VAL A 18 -68.57 15.38 -28.54
N VAL A 19 -69.75 15.83 -28.97
CA VAL A 19 -70.90 15.04 -29.45
C VAL A 19 -70.90 15.02 -30.98
N ILE A 20 -71.07 13.84 -31.61
CA ILE A 20 -71.71 13.70 -32.94
C ILE A 20 -72.59 12.43 -32.95
N SER A 21 -73.74 12.57 -33.62
CA SER A 21 -74.93 11.74 -33.62
C SER A 21 -75.10 10.83 -34.85
N ASN A 22 -76.09 9.92 -34.72
CA ASN A 22 -76.97 9.30 -35.72
C ASN A 22 -76.64 7.92 -36.34
N GLY A 23 -77.65 7.02 -36.28
CA GLY A 23 -77.98 6.12 -37.40
C GLY A 23 -78.37 4.67 -37.07
N GLY A 24 -79.65 4.43 -36.79
CA GLY A 24 -80.48 3.24 -37.10
C GLY A 24 -79.89 1.82 -37.22
N SER A 25 -80.28 0.92 -36.30
CA SER A 25 -81.00 -0.35 -36.58
C SER A 25 -81.06 -1.20 -35.30
N SER A 26 -82.24 -1.76 -35.02
CA SER A 26 -82.52 -2.56 -33.83
C SER A 26 -81.91 -3.96 -33.94
N GLU A 27 -80.65 -4.14 -33.54
CA GLU A 27 -80.11 -5.45 -33.18
C GLU A 27 -80.18 -5.63 -31.66
N GLN A 28 -80.92 -6.63 -31.21
CA GLN A 28 -80.96 -7.08 -29.82
C GLN A 28 -79.53 -7.39 -29.34
N ARG A 29 -78.91 -6.46 -28.62
CA ARG A 29 -77.57 -6.64 -28.04
C ARG A 29 -77.63 -7.70 -26.94
N LYS A 30 -77.10 -8.90 -27.23
CA LYS A 30 -77.00 -10.02 -26.28
C LYS A 30 -75.93 -9.73 -25.21
N GLN A 31 -76.16 -10.22 -23.98
CA GLN A 31 -75.23 -10.06 -22.86
C GLN A 31 -73.96 -10.90 -23.05
N CYS A 32 -72.80 -10.39 -22.62
CA CYS A 32 -71.53 -11.09 -22.80
C CYS A 32 -71.38 -12.26 -21.82
N SER A 33 -71.44 -13.50 -22.32
CA SER A 33 -71.27 -14.71 -21.50
C SER A 33 -69.86 -14.83 -20.90
N TYR A 34 -68.82 -14.32 -21.57
CA TYR A 34 -67.45 -14.32 -21.06
C TYR A 34 -67.22 -13.30 -19.94
N PHE A 35 -67.95 -12.18 -19.96
CA PHE A 35 -67.90 -11.18 -18.88
C PHE A 35 -68.60 -11.67 -17.62
N LEU A 36 -69.75 -12.34 -17.77
CA LEU A 36 -70.44 -13.00 -16.65
C LEU A 36 -69.58 -14.07 -15.98
N LYS A 37 -68.68 -14.71 -16.74
CA LYS A 37 -67.69 -15.68 -16.25
C LYS A 37 -66.39 -15.03 -15.75
N GLY A 38 -66.26 -13.71 -15.76
CA GLY A 38 -65.04 -12.99 -15.34
C GLY A 38 -63.81 -13.22 -16.22
N THR A 39 -63.98 -13.77 -17.43
CA THR A 39 -62.91 -14.19 -18.34
C THR A 39 -62.88 -13.39 -19.65
N CYS A 40 -63.64 -12.29 -19.71
CA CYS A 40 -63.66 -11.42 -20.89
C CYS A 40 -62.35 -10.65 -21.03
N ARG A 41 -61.53 -11.08 -21.98
CA ARG A 41 -60.25 -10.45 -22.38
C ARG A 41 -60.39 -9.13 -23.15
N PHE A 42 -61.61 -8.71 -23.49
CA PHE A 42 -61.88 -7.51 -24.30
C PHE A 42 -62.29 -6.28 -23.49
N GLY A 43 -62.43 -6.40 -22.16
CA GLY A 43 -62.70 -5.26 -21.26
C GLY A 43 -63.88 -4.40 -21.72
N GLU A 44 -63.70 -3.08 -21.72
CA GLU A 44 -64.72 -2.10 -22.17
C GLU A 44 -64.92 -2.05 -23.69
N ASN A 45 -64.01 -2.64 -24.47
CA ASN A 45 -64.10 -2.72 -25.94
C ASN A 45 -64.91 -3.93 -26.43
N CYS A 46 -65.57 -4.66 -25.54
CA CYS A 46 -66.39 -5.80 -25.94
C CYS A 46 -67.67 -5.32 -26.64
N ARG A 47 -67.98 -5.91 -27.80
CA ARG A 47 -69.17 -5.59 -28.60
C ARG A 47 -70.50 -6.04 -27.95
N MET A 48 -70.42 -6.74 -26.82
CA MET A 48 -71.53 -7.36 -26.09
C MET A 48 -71.73 -6.66 -24.73
N ILE A 49 -72.95 -6.64 -24.18
CA ILE A 49 -73.27 -5.82 -23.00
C ILE A 49 -72.61 -6.39 -21.73
N HIS A 50 -71.87 -5.53 -21.00
CA HIS A 50 -71.25 -5.77 -19.69
C HIS A 50 -72.01 -5.04 -18.57
N SER A 51 -73.32 -5.28 -18.46
CA SER A 51 -74.16 -4.71 -17.40
C SER A 51 -74.71 -5.82 -16.51
N SER A 52 -74.59 -5.64 -15.20
CA SER A 52 -75.19 -6.51 -14.18
C SER A 52 -76.66 -6.18 -13.88
N ALA A 53 -77.24 -5.19 -14.57
CA ALA A 53 -78.53 -4.60 -14.21
C ALA A 53 -79.75 -5.16 -14.99
N LEU A 54 -79.61 -6.24 -15.77
CA LEU A 54 -80.74 -6.92 -16.44
C LEU A 54 -80.97 -8.34 -15.89
N LEU A 55 -80.89 -8.49 -14.57
CA LEU A 55 -81.55 -9.60 -13.89
C LEU A 55 -82.82 -9.04 -13.27
N GLU A 56 -83.92 -9.04 -14.03
CA GLU A 56 -85.21 -9.12 -13.34
C GLU A 56 -85.17 -10.38 -12.47
N PRO A 57 -85.50 -10.30 -11.17
CA PRO A 57 -85.50 -11.45 -10.30
C PRO A 57 -86.54 -12.44 -10.83
N ILE A 58 -86.09 -13.55 -11.41
CA ILE A 58 -86.94 -14.71 -11.63
C ILE A 58 -87.54 -15.05 -10.26
N LYS A 59 -88.86 -14.92 -10.16
CA LYS A 59 -89.65 -15.23 -8.97
C LYS A 59 -89.14 -16.52 -8.35
N ALA A 60 -89.02 -16.53 -7.02
CA ALA A 60 -88.70 -17.71 -6.22
C ALA A 60 -89.55 -18.89 -6.70
N ALA A 61 -88.91 -19.78 -7.43
CA ALA A 61 -89.53 -20.90 -8.10
C ALA A 61 -89.08 -22.15 -7.35
N SER A 62 -90.05 -22.90 -6.84
CA SER A 62 -89.89 -24.18 -6.16
C SER A 62 -88.90 -25.07 -6.91
N GLY A 63 -87.76 -25.39 -6.27
CA GLY A 63 -86.81 -26.36 -6.81
C GLY A 63 -87.47 -27.74 -6.87
N SER A 64 -87.33 -28.44 -7.99
CA SER A 64 -87.69 -29.86 -8.06
C SER A 64 -86.60 -30.67 -7.33
N THR A 65 -86.87 -31.10 -6.11
CA THR A 65 -86.04 -32.05 -5.38
C THR A 65 -86.44 -33.47 -5.79
N ASP A 66 -86.00 -33.88 -6.97
CA ASP A 66 -86.19 -35.24 -7.45
C ASP A 66 -84.90 -36.04 -7.16
N PRO A 67 -84.89 -36.98 -6.20
CA PRO A 67 -83.68 -37.67 -5.75
C PRO A 67 -83.04 -38.58 -6.80
N GLU A 68 -83.73 -38.90 -7.91
CA GLU A 68 -83.21 -39.72 -9.00
C GLU A 68 -82.48 -38.91 -10.10
N LYS A 69 -82.52 -37.57 -10.07
CA LYS A 69 -81.89 -36.73 -11.10
C LYS A 69 -80.50 -36.24 -10.66
N GLN A 70 -79.51 -36.38 -11.54
CA GLN A 70 -78.17 -35.82 -11.34
C GLN A 70 -78.23 -34.28 -11.14
N GLU A 71 -77.40 -33.77 -10.25
CA GLU A 71 -77.34 -32.35 -9.94
C GLU A 71 -76.83 -31.52 -11.12
N CYS A 72 -77.48 -30.39 -11.37
CA CYS A 72 -77.03 -29.46 -12.41
C CYS A 72 -75.76 -28.72 -11.97
N SER A 73 -74.63 -28.97 -12.62
CA SER A 73 -73.37 -28.25 -12.38
C SER A 73 -73.51 -26.75 -12.63
N ASP A 74 -74.19 -26.35 -13.71
CA ASP A 74 -74.41 -24.95 -14.06
C ASP A 74 -75.30 -24.22 -13.03
N TRP A 75 -76.20 -24.95 -12.36
CA TRP A 75 -77.02 -24.42 -11.26
C TRP A 75 -76.20 -24.32 -9.98
N ARG A 76 -75.42 -25.34 -9.63
CA ARG A 76 -74.47 -25.32 -8.51
C ARG A 76 -73.50 -24.14 -8.62
N ASP A 77 -73.09 -23.81 -9.84
CA ASP A 77 -72.22 -22.66 -10.14
C ASP A 77 -72.97 -21.32 -10.20
N GLY A 78 -74.31 -21.32 -10.18
CA GLY A 78 -75.16 -20.13 -10.12
C GLY A 78 -75.46 -19.46 -11.47
N PHE A 79 -75.26 -20.15 -12.59
CA PHE A 79 -75.38 -19.61 -13.95
C PHE A 79 -76.34 -20.40 -14.88
N CYS A 80 -77.12 -21.35 -14.35
CA CYS A 80 -78.04 -22.12 -15.17
C CYS A 80 -79.13 -21.22 -15.77
N ILE A 81 -78.99 -20.94 -17.07
CA ILE A 81 -79.92 -20.14 -17.86
C ILE A 81 -81.23 -20.88 -18.19
N LYS A 82 -81.30 -22.19 -17.93
CA LYS A 82 -82.47 -23.03 -18.22
C LYS A 82 -83.55 -22.93 -17.15
N GLY A 83 -83.23 -22.34 -15.98
CA GLY A 83 -84.20 -22.12 -14.90
C GLY A 83 -84.98 -23.39 -14.53
N GLN A 84 -86.30 -23.31 -14.47
CA GLN A 84 -87.16 -24.46 -14.18
C GLN A 84 -87.25 -25.51 -15.31
N ASN A 85 -86.82 -25.17 -16.53
CA ASN A 85 -86.80 -26.10 -17.66
C ASN A 85 -85.49 -26.89 -17.76
N CYS A 86 -84.66 -26.87 -16.71
CA CYS A 86 -83.45 -27.65 -16.66
C CYS A 86 -83.79 -29.14 -16.43
N PRO A 87 -83.24 -30.08 -17.24
CA PRO A 87 -83.50 -31.51 -17.04
C PRO A 87 -82.79 -32.10 -15.80
N LEU A 88 -81.95 -31.31 -15.13
CA LEU A 88 -81.11 -31.69 -14.00
C LEU A 88 -81.62 -31.06 -12.69
N SER A 89 -81.30 -31.67 -11.54
CA SER A 89 -81.84 -31.25 -10.23
C SER A 89 -81.27 -29.90 -9.76
N HIS A 90 -82.15 -29.04 -9.23
CA HIS A 90 -81.86 -27.70 -8.72
C HIS A 90 -82.14 -27.60 -7.22
N ASN A 91 -81.22 -28.13 -6.41
CA ASN A 91 -81.33 -28.09 -4.94
C ASN A 91 -80.86 -26.72 -4.40
N MET A 92 -81.74 -26.04 -3.67
CA MET A 92 -81.46 -24.72 -3.09
C MET A 92 -80.43 -24.77 -1.96
N ASN A 93 -80.35 -25.86 -1.20
CA ASN A 93 -79.37 -26.02 -0.13
C ASN A 93 -77.96 -26.18 -0.70
N VAL A 94 -77.82 -26.97 -1.78
CA VAL A 94 -76.55 -27.16 -2.49
C VAL A 94 -76.06 -25.84 -3.12
N LEU A 95 -76.97 -25.02 -3.66
CA LEU A 95 -76.62 -23.68 -4.15
C LEU A 95 -76.20 -22.73 -3.03
N ALA A 96 -76.86 -22.80 -1.86
CA ALA A 96 -76.50 -21.99 -0.69
C ALA A 96 -75.11 -22.37 -0.16
N GLU A 97 -74.84 -23.67 0.00
CA GLU A 97 -73.54 -24.21 0.39
C GLU A 97 -72.43 -23.85 -0.61
N ALA A 98 -72.67 -23.99 -1.91
CA ALA A 98 -71.71 -23.62 -2.95
C ALA A 98 -71.40 -22.11 -2.95
N ARG A 99 -72.40 -21.25 -2.69
CA ARG A 99 -72.21 -19.80 -2.54
C ARG A 99 -71.43 -19.44 -1.30
N GLU A 100 -71.67 -20.12 -0.18
CA GLU A 100 -70.95 -19.92 1.08
C GLU A 100 -69.48 -20.38 0.95
N GLN A 101 -69.24 -21.55 0.37
CA GLN A 101 -67.89 -22.04 0.04
C GLN A 101 -67.15 -21.08 -0.89
N ARG A 102 -67.81 -20.54 -1.93
CA ARG A 102 -67.21 -19.56 -2.84
C ARG A 102 -66.89 -18.24 -2.13
N ARG A 103 -67.73 -17.78 -1.21
CA ARG A 103 -67.45 -16.59 -0.38
C ARG A 103 -66.23 -16.82 0.51
N ALA A 104 -66.17 -17.97 1.20
CA ALA A 104 -65.04 -18.35 2.03
C ALA A 104 -63.73 -18.42 1.22
N LEU A 105 -63.76 -19.04 0.03
CA LEU A 105 -62.60 -19.11 -0.88
C LEU A 105 -62.15 -17.73 -1.37
N LEU A 106 -63.08 -16.83 -1.71
CA LEU A 106 -62.76 -15.46 -2.12
C LEU A 106 -62.18 -14.63 -0.96
N GLU A 107 -62.67 -14.84 0.26
CA GLU A 107 -62.16 -14.17 1.46
C GLU A 107 -60.76 -14.68 1.83
N GLU A 108 -60.54 -15.98 1.77
CA GLU A 108 -59.21 -16.59 1.96
C GLU A 108 -58.22 -16.13 0.88
N ALA A 109 -58.65 -16.06 -0.39
CA ALA A 109 -57.83 -15.54 -1.49
C ALA A 109 -57.47 -14.05 -1.31
N ARG A 110 -58.42 -13.23 -0.83
CA ARG A 110 -58.17 -11.82 -0.48
C ARG A 110 -57.18 -11.71 0.68
N ARG A 111 -57.29 -12.57 1.70
CA ARG A 111 -56.36 -12.60 2.84
C ARG A 111 -54.94 -12.98 2.37
N LYS A 112 -54.81 -14.05 1.59
CA LYS A 112 -53.52 -14.48 1.01
C LYS A 112 -52.89 -13.40 0.11
N LYS A 113 -53.70 -12.69 -0.69
CA LYS A 113 -53.21 -11.58 -1.52
C LYS A 113 -52.65 -10.43 -0.67
N LYS A 114 -53.37 -10.00 0.37
CA LYS A 114 -52.90 -8.97 1.30
C LYS A 114 -51.64 -9.39 2.06
N GLU A 115 -51.57 -10.64 2.51
CA GLU A 115 -50.38 -11.21 3.15
C GLU A 115 -49.17 -11.22 2.18
N ALA A 116 -49.38 -11.59 0.92
CA ALA A 116 -48.33 -11.58 -0.10
C ALA A 116 -47.87 -10.16 -0.46
N GLU A 117 -48.79 -9.20 -0.58
CA GLU A 117 -48.48 -7.78 -0.79
C GLU A 117 -47.68 -7.21 0.39
N HIS A 118 -48.09 -7.50 1.63
CA HIS A 118 -47.37 -7.08 2.84
C HIS A 118 -45.98 -7.72 2.94
N GLN A 119 -45.84 -9.01 2.60
CA GLN A 119 -44.54 -9.67 2.56
C GLN A 119 -43.61 -9.11 1.47
N HIS A 120 -44.16 -8.75 0.31
CA HIS A 120 -43.40 -8.11 -0.76
C HIS A 120 -42.91 -6.72 -0.33
N GLU A 121 -43.80 -5.91 0.26
CA GLU A 121 -43.46 -4.59 0.79
C GLU A 121 -42.37 -4.68 1.87
N LEU A 122 -42.53 -5.58 2.84
CA LEU A 122 -41.52 -5.82 3.87
C LEU A 122 -40.16 -6.23 3.29
N ARG A 123 -40.14 -7.09 2.27
CA ARG A 123 -38.90 -7.50 1.58
C ARG A 123 -38.23 -6.34 0.86
N GLU A 124 -39.00 -5.49 0.18
CA GLU A 124 -38.48 -4.29 -0.49
C GLU A 124 -37.95 -3.28 0.53
N THR A 125 -38.65 -3.05 1.65
CA THR A 125 -38.17 -2.17 2.72
C THR A 125 -36.89 -2.72 3.38
N LEU A 126 -36.81 -4.03 3.62
CA LEU A 126 -35.59 -4.65 4.15
C LEU A 126 -34.40 -4.52 3.19
N ARG A 127 -34.63 -4.70 1.88
CA ARG A 127 -33.61 -4.50 0.84
C ARG A 127 -33.14 -3.05 0.79
N GLU A 128 -34.07 -2.10 0.87
CA GLU A 128 -33.75 -0.67 0.85
C GLU A 128 -32.99 -0.25 2.10
N ASN A 129 -33.44 -0.67 3.29
CA ASN A 129 -32.74 -0.41 4.55
C ASN A 129 -31.32 -1.01 4.55
N HIS A 130 -31.16 -2.23 4.01
CA HIS A 130 -29.84 -2.84 3.88
C HIS A 130 -28.94 -2.06 2.92
N ARG A 131 -29.47 -1.57 1.78
CA ARG A 131 -28.74 -0.70 0.85
C ARG A 131 -28.33 0.62 1.48
N ILE A 132 -29.22 1.27 2.22
CA ILE A 132 -28.95 2.52 2.94
C ILE A 132 -27.84 2.30 3.98
N GLN A 133 -27.88 1.18 4.70
CA GLN A 133 -26.85 0.84 5.69
C GLN A 133 -25.48 0.65 5.02
N ILE A 134 -25.38 -0.14 3.95
CA ILE A 134 -24.13 -0.31 3.19
C ILE A 134 -23.63 1.04 2.67
N ALA A 135 -24.50 1.87 2.11
CA ALA A 135 -24.14 3.19 1.59
C ALA A 135 -23.61 4.11 2.69
N ARG A 136 -24.17 4.02 3.92
CA ARG A 136 -23.71 4.76 5.09
C ARG A 136 -22.33 4.28 5.55
N ASP A 137 -22.14 2.97 5.65
CA ASP A 137 -20.87 2.36 6.05
C ASP A 137 -19.77 2.71 5.02
N GLU A 138 -20.06 2.61 3.72
CA GLU A 138 -19.14 3.01 2.65
C GLU A 138 -18.79 4.50 2.69
N ALA A 139 -19.75 5.37 3.01
CA ALA A 139 -19.52 6.82 3.12
C ALA A 139 -18.63 7.18 4.33
N SER A 140 -18.66 6.39 5.41
CA SER A 140 -17.81 6.58 6.59
C SER A 140 -16.41 5.96 6.48
N LYS A 141 -16.15 5.14 5.47
CA LYS A 141 -14.84 4.48 5.31
C LYS A 141 -13.74 5.51 5.06
N THR A 142 -12.75 5.51 5.94
CA THR A 142 -11.50 6.25 5.80
C THR A 142 -10.39 5.29 5.44
N ILE A 143 -9.38 5.79 4.73
CA ILE A 143 -8.17 5.02 4.40
C ILE A 143 -6.93 5.80 4.78
N GLN A 144 -5.90 5.08 5.17
CA GLN A 144 -4.58 5.63 5.41
C GLN A 144 -3.72 5.39 4.17
N HIS A 145 -3.01 6.43 3.73
CA HIS A 145 -2.10 6.36 2.59
C HIS A 145 -0.79 7.04 2.95
N ILE A 146 0.33 6.47 2.50
CA ILE A 146 1.64 7.04 2.73
C ILE A 146 2.10 7.69 1.45
N VAL A 147 2.19 9.01 1.48
CA VAL A 147 2.76 9.79 0.38
C VAL A 147 4.27 9.65 0.46
N PRO A 148 4.93 8.97 -0.50
CA PRO A 148 6.33 8.59 -0.38
C PRO A 148 7.25 9.81 -0.17
N GLY A 149 7.89 9.87 1.00
CA GLY A 149 8.83 10.94 1.36
C GLY A 149 8.19 12.29 1.74
N SER A 150 6.90 12.32 2.10
CA SER A 150 6.22 13.55 2.53
C SER A 150 5.47 13.39 3.84
N ALA A 151 4.39 12.61 3.86
CA ALA A 151 3.51 12.48 5.02
C ALA A 151 2.68 11.19 4.93
N MET A 152 2.22 10.70 6.07
CA MET A 152 1.08 9.79 6.11
C MET A 152 -0.20 10.64 6.14
N ILE A 153 -1.19 10.26 5.34
CA ILE A 153 -2.47 10.97 5.25
C ILE A 153 -3.63 10.01 5.51
N SER A 154 -4.67 10.51 6.15
CA SER A 154 -5.95 9.82 6.25
C SER A 154 -6.98 10.51 5.38
N CYS A 155 -7.58 9.75 4.47
CA CYS A 155 -8.52 10.24 3.47
C CYS A 155 -9.92 9.70 3.71
N GLY A 156 -10.92 10.57 3.72
CA GLY A 156 -12.34 10.22 3.75
C GLY A 156 -12.99 10.25 2.37
N ALA A 157 -14.33 10.25 2.35
CA ALA A 157 -15.10 10.40 1.11
C ALA A 157 -14.62 11.61 0.29
N GLY A 158 -14.55 11.42 -1.02
CA GLY A 158 -14.06 12.41 -1.97
C GLY A 158 -12.54 12.52 -2.02
N ALA A 159 -11.80 11.57 -1.44
CA ALA A 159 -10.37 11.70 -1.16
C ALA A 159 -10.05 12.98 -0.36
N SER A 160 -10.97 13.39 0.52
CA SER A 160 -10.78 14.54 1.40
C SER A 160 -9.77 14.21 2.49
N ILE A 161 -8.75 15.05 2.64
CA ILE A 161 -7.72 14.87 3.66
C ILE A 161 -8.30 15.23 5.03
N GLN A 162 -8.35 14.25 5.94
CA GLN A 162 -8.85 14.42 7.30
C GLN A 162 -7.71 14.62 8.30
N HIS A 163 -6.63 13.83 8.17
CA HIS A 163 -5.44 13.94 9.00
C HIS A 163 -4.18 13.90 8.13
N VAL A 164 -3.18 14.68 8.54
CA VAL A 164 -1.85 14.69 7.92
C VAL A 164 -0.84 14.50 9.04
N LEU A 165 -0.01 13.47 8.91
CA LEU A 165 1.14 13.24 9.76
C LEU A 165 2.42 13.48 8.94
N PRO A 166 3.08 14.63 9.11
CA PRO A 166 4.30 14.96 8.38
C PRO A 166 5.40 13.93 8.62
N GLY A 167 6.14 13.56 7.58
CA GLY A 167 7.25 12.61 7.67
C GLY A 167 8.29 13.01 8.72
N ALA A 168 8.59 14.31 8.82
CA ALA A 168 9.53 14.87 9.79
C ALA A 168 9.10 14.70 11.26
N ASN A 169 7.79 14.60 11.50
CA ASN A 169 7.18 14.41 12.82
C ASN A 169 6.65 12.99 13.00
N SER A 170 7.00 12.07 12.11
CA SER A 170 6.63 10.67 12.21
C SER A 170 7.82 9.80 12.60
N CYS A 171 7.55 8.76 13.37
CA CYS A 171 8.47 7.65 13.60
C CYS A 171 7.82 6.34 13.16
N ARG A 172 8.66 5.32 12.94
CA ARG A 172 8.27 3.94 12.72
C ARG A 172 8.42 3.18 14.02
N VAL A 173 7.34 2.57 14.47
CA VAL A 173 7.30 1.59 15.55
C VAL A 173 7.32 0.20 14.91
N GLY A 174 8.41 -0.53 15.09
CA GLY A 174 8.50 -1.95 14.78
C GLY A 174 7.89 -2.75 15.92
N VAL A 175 6.90 -3.59 15.62
CA VAL A 175 6.29 -4.54 16.56
C VAL A 175 6.83 -5.92 16.24
N SER A 176 7.46 -6.55 17.21
CA SER A 176 8.09 -7.87 17.10
C SER A 176 7.38 -8.90 17.97
N ASN A 177 7.58 -10.17 17.65
CA ASN A 177 6.99 -11.32 18.33
C ASN A 177 5.46 -11.46 18.16
N LEU A 178 4.89 -11.00 17.03
CA LEU A 178 3.47 -11.20 16.74
C LEU A 178 3.17 -12.68 16.38
N PRO A 179 2.01 -13.22 16.76
CA PRO A 179 1.55 -14.54 16.33
C PRO A 179 1.48 -14.65 14.79
N LEU A 180 1.71 -15.86 14.26
CA LEU A 180 1.72 -16.11 12.80
C LEU A 180 0.38 -15.89 12.09
N ASP A 181 -0.71 -15.85 12.85
CA ASP A 181 -2.08 -15.63 12.39
C ASP A 181 -2.61 -14.22 12.68
N ALA A 182 -1.77 -13.33 13.24
CA ALA A 182 -2.17 -11.96 13.57
C ALA A 182 -2.62 -11.18 12.32
N THR A 183 -3.78 -10.53 12.40
CA THR A 183 -4.31 -9.72 11.29
C THR A 183 -3.93 -8.25 11.40
N ARG A 184 -4.06 -7.50 10.31
CA ARG A 184 -3.81 -6.06 10.30
C ARG A 184 -4.76 -5.33 11.27
N GLU A 185 -6.04 -5.72 11.29
CA GLU A 185 -7.06 -5.11 12.14
C GLU A 185 -6.76 -5.34 13.63
N GLU A 186 -6.19 -6.50 13.97
CA GLU A 186 -5.75 -6.80 15.34
C GLU A 186 -4.57 -5.92 15.77
N VAL A 187 -3.60 -5.72 14.86
CA VAL A 187 -2.48 -4.79 15.10
C VAL A 187 -2.99 -3.35 15.21
N GLU A 188 -3.91 -2.90 14.36
CA GLU A 188 -4.55 -1.58 14.49
C GLU A 188 -5.32 -1.44 15.81
N GLY A 189 -5.93 -2.53 16.28
CA GLY A 189 -6.55 -2.65 17.59
C GLY A 189 -5.59 -2.35 18.75
N LEU A 190 -4.33 -2.81 18.67
CA LEU A 190 -3.32 -2.55 19.70
C LEU A 190 -3.08 -1.05 19.89
N PHE A 191 -2.97 -0.29 18.81
CA PHE A 191 -2.69 1.15 18.88
C PHE A 191 -3.93 1.94 19.32
N THR A 192 -5.11 1.57 18.85
CA THR A 192 -6.37 2.24 19.25
C THR A 192 -6.74 2.02 20.71
N GLN A 193 -6.47 0.83 21.26
CA GLN A 193 -6.67 0.54 22.68
C GLN A 193 -5.78 1.38 23.60
N GLN A 194 -4.63 1.85 23.11
CA GLN A 194 -3.73 2.76 23.82
C GLN A 194 -4.12 4.24 23.66
N GLY A 195 -5.32 4.52 23.14
CA GLY A 195 -5.86 5.88 23.01
C GLY A 195 -5.42 6.61 21.74
N ILE A 196 -4.82 5.93 20.77
CA ILE A 196 -4.40 6.53 19.50
C ILE A 196 -5.58 6.51 18.53
N ALA A 197 -5.98 7.67 18.03
CA ALA A 197 -7.11 7.77 17.12
C ALA A 197 -6.84 7.03 15.80
N PHE A 198 -7.87 6.32 15.31
CA PHE A 198 -7.81 5.70 13.99
C PHE A 198 -7.57 6.79 12.93
N GLY A 199 -6.48 6.66 12.15
CA GLY A 199 -6.08 7.64 11.14
C GLY A 199 -4.92 8.57 11.53
N THR A 200 -4.42 8.51 12.77
CA THR A 200 -3.15 9.17 13.16
C THR A 200 -1.95 8.23 13.12
N PHE A 201 -2.16 6.97 12.76
CA PHE A 201 -1.13 5.97 12.55
C PHE A 201 -1.44 5.12 11.30
N CYS A 202 -0.46 4.37 10.79
CA CYS A 202 -0.64 3.48 9.63
C CYS A 202 0.26 2.24 9.71
N VAL A 203 -0.33 1.05 9.56
CA VAL A 203 0.40 -0.23 9.50
C VAL A 203 0.91 -0.46 8.07
N LEU A 204 2.23 -0.45 7.90
CA LEU A 204 2.89 -0.60 6.58
C LEU A 204 2.73 -2.00 6.01
N GLY A 205 2.82 -3.01 6.87
CA GLY A 205 2.78 -4.40 6.46
C GLY A 205 3.13 -5.33 7.62
N LEU A 206 2.83 -6.60 7.39
CA LEU A 206 3.17 -7.72 8.25
C LEU A 206 4.20 -8.57 7.51
N ALA A 207 5.39 -8.73 8.08
CA ALA A 207 6.47 -9.55 7.55
C ALA A 207 6.75 -10.72 8.48
N LYS A 208 7.27 -11.83 7.94
CA LYS A 208 7.78 -12.93 8.79
C LYS A 208 9.16 -12.56 9.31
N SER A 209 9.40 -12.82 10.59
CA SER A 209 10.73 -12.61 11.19
C SER A 209 11.80 -13.45 10.48
N PRO A 210 13.09 -13.08 10.56
CA PRO A 210 14.20 -13.85 9.98
C PRO A 210 14.21 -15.32 10.42
N ASP A 211 13.78 -15.56 11.66
CA ASP A 211 13.69 -16.89 12.27
C ASP A 211 12.43 -17.68 11.87
N LYS A 212 11.52 -17.05 11.11
CA LYS A 212 10.24 -17.59 10.61
C LYS A 212 9.26 -18.08 11.67
N ARG A 213 9.49 -17.78 12.95
CA ARG A 213 8.64 -18.22 14.06
C ARG A 213 7.52 -17.24 14.41
N HIS A 214 7.70 -15.96 14.09
CA HIS A 214 6.78 -14.88 14.47
C HIS A 214 6.59 -13.90 13.31
N LEU A 215 5.56 -13.06 13.40
CA LEU A 215 5.38 -11.90 12.53
C LEU A 215 6.00 -10.65 13.15
N GLU A 216 6.42 -9.75 12.29
CA GLU A 216 6.86 -8.39 12.59
C GLU A 216 5.96 -7.42 11.84
N ALA A 217 5.51 -6.36 12.50
CA ALA A 217 4.73 -5.29 11.89
C ALA A 217 5.49 -3.98 11.96
N ASP A 218 5.51 -3.24 10.85
CA ASP A 218 5.99 -1.85 10.84
C ASP A 218 4.80 -0.90 10.90
N VAL A 219 4.79 0.03 11.86
CA VAL A 219 3.71 1.00 12.05
C VAL A 219 4.27 2.41 12.05
N VAL A 220 3.70 3.32 11.26
CA VAL A 220 4.06 4.75 11.28
C VAL A 220 3.12 5.50 12.21
N VAL A 221 3.67 6.26 13.15
CA VAL A 221 2.95 7.05 14.16
C VAL A 221 3.60 8.42 14.33
N ASP A 222 2.92 9.34 15.01
CA ASP A 222 3.51 10.60 15.45
C ASP A 222 4.67 10.36 16.43
N LYS A 223 5.75 11.16 16.35
CA LYS A 223 6.95 10.99 17.16
C LYS A 223 6.68 11.03 18.66
N GLU A 224 5.85 11.96 19.12
CA GLU A 224 5.55 12.09 20.56
C GLU A 224 4.74 10.88 21.03
N GLN A 225 3.78 10.43 20.21
CA GLN A 225 2.97 9.24 20.49
C GLN A 225 3.80 7.96 20.42
N GLY A 226 4.70 7.81 19.45
CA GLY A 226 5.54 6.62 19.27
C GLY A 226 6.55 6.39 20.39
N LEU A 227 7.12 7.47 20.94
CA LEU A 227 7.96 7.38 22.14
C LEU A 227 7.15 6.94 23.37
N LEU A 228 5.93 7.47 23.56
CA LEU A 228 5.04 7.04 24.63
C LEU A 228 4.60 5.58 24.48
N ILE A 229 4.41 5.11 23.25
CA ILE A 229 4.12 3.70 22.94
C ILE A 229 5.31 2.81 23.32
N ALA A 230 6.52 3.13 22.88
CA ALA A 230 7.66 2.25 23.20
C ALA A 230 8.01 2.23 24.69
N LEU A 231 7.77 3.33 25.41
CA LEU A 231 7.95 3.39 26.86
C LEU A 231 6.77 2.75 27.63
N GLY A 232 5.57 2.78 27.08
CA GLY A 232 4.35 2.27 27.72
C GLY A 232 4.00 0.82 27.38
N LEU A 233 4.55 0.27 26.28
CA LEU A 233 4.27 -1.09 25.80
C LEU A 233 5.45 -2.07 25.98
N GLU A 234 6.49 -1.67 26.71
CA GLU A 234 7.55 -2.59 27.13
C GLU A 234 6.87 -3.73 27.94
N GLU A 235 6.81 -4.94 27.36
CA GLU A 235 6.23 -6.17 27.94
C GLU A 235 4.69 -6.38 27.84
N ILE A 236 3.98 -5.85 26.85
CA ILE A 236 2.56 -6.23 26.64
C ILE A 236 2.40 -7.68 26.20
N GLU A 237 1.59 -8.42 26.94
CA GLU A 237 1.14 -9.77 26.57
C GLU A 237 0.01 -9.69 25.51
N PHE A 238 0.29 -10.23 24.32
CA PHE A 238 -0.69 -10.43 23.27
C PHE A 238 -0.82 -11.91 22.97
N ARG A 239 -1.97 -12.50 23.29
CA ARG A 239 -2.28 -13.92 23.05
C ARG A 239 -1.18 -14.88 23.57
N ASN A 240 -0.68 -14.61 24.78
CA ASN A 240 0.40 -15.35 25.48
C ASN A 240 1.82 -15.14 24.94
N GLU A 241 2.03 -14.18 24.03
CA GLU A 241 3.36 -13.76 23.58
C GLU A 241 3.65 -12.34 24.09
N THR A 242 4.86 -12.10 24.57
CA THR A 242 5.30 -10.76 24.95
C THR A 242 5.77 -10.02 23.72
N LEU A 243 5.10 -8.92 23.36
CA LEU A 243 5.46 -8.12 22.19
C LEU A 243 6.66 -7.22 22.49
N GLY A 244 7.58 -7.10 21.53
CA GLY A 244 8.69 -6.15 21.59
C GLY A 244 8.45 -4.95 20.67
N PHE A 245 8.76 -3.75 21.13
CA PHE A 245 8.56 -2.51 20.37
C PHE A 245 9.90 -1.77 20.16
N ASP A 246 10.18 -1.37 18.92
CA ASP A 246 11.35 -0.57 18.55
C ASP A 246 10.91 0.71 17.83
N VAL A 247 11.55 1.86 18.11
CA VAL A 247 11.20 3.15 17.48
C VAL A 247 12.36 3.66 16.64
N SER A 248 12.09 3.90 15.36
CA SER A 248 13.03 4.49 14.40
C SER A 248 12.48 5.77 13.77
N ASP A 249 13.32 6.76 13.52
CA ASP A 249 12.92 8.01 12.84
C ASP A 249 12.60 7.77 11.35
N ASN A 250 11.57 8.40 10.81
CA ASN A 250 11.11 8.22 9.41
C ASN A 250 11.87 9.11 8.39
N ASP A 251 13.10 9.55 8.71
CA ASP A 251 13.88 10.44 7.86
C ASP A 251 14.35 9.74 6.58
N ARG A 252 13.78 10.19 5.45
CA ARG A 252 14.13 10.00 4.01
C ARG A 252 14.71 8.61 3.64
N PRO A 253 14.14 7.91 2.63
CA PRO A 253 14.77 6.68 2.09
C PRO A 253 16.20 6.88 1.58
N ASP A 254 16.59 8.14 1.27
CA ASP A 254 17.91 8.58 0.81
C ASP A 254 18.76 9.27 1.91
N GLY A 255 18.28 9.37 3.16
CA GLY A 255 19.02 9.97 4.28
C GLY A 255 19.98 8.98 4.94
N MET A 256 21.03 9.46 5.61
CA MET A 256 21.86 8.52 6.37
C MET A 256 21.04 8.03 7.57
N ARG A 257 20.77 6.73 7.63
CA ARG A 257 20.15 6.09 8.78
C ARG A 257 21.12 6.18 9.95
N ALA A 258 20.69 6.66 11.11
CA ALA A 258 21.41 6.28 12.32
C ALA A 258 21.40 4.75 12.34
N SER A 259 22.56 4.09 12.45
CA SER A 259 22.50 2.67 12.80
C SER A 259 21.73 2.63 14.10
N ALA A 260 20.59 1.90 14.10
CA ALA A 260 19.84 1.56 15.30
C ALA A 260 20.84 1.39 16.43
N THR A 261 20.63 2.14 17.51
CA THR A 261 21.43 2.19 18.74
C THR A 261 22.06 0.82 19.01
N HIS A 262 23.20 0.54 18.36
CA HIS A 262 24.13 -0.44 18.84
C HIS A 262 24.50 0.18 20.16
N ARG A 263 23.92 -0.38 21.23
CA ARG A 263 24.22 -0.04 22.61
C ARG A 263 25.72 0.20 22.69
N SER A 264 26.10 1.47 22.59
CA SER A 264 27.49 1.88 22.40
C SER A 264 28.26 1.62 23.70
N ASP A 265 27.51 1.42 24.78
CA ASP A 265 27.90 0.86 26.05
C ASP A 265 28.30 -0.63 26.03
N ILE A 266 28.18 -1.35 24.91
CA ILE A 266 28.63 -2.75 24.81
C ILE A 266 30.08 -2.83 24.33
N LEU A 267 30.94 -3.24 25.24
CA LEU A 267 32.31 -3.63 24.93
C LEU A 267 32.36 -5.13 24.60
N THR A 268 32.73 -5.46 23.35
CA THR A 268 32.91 -6.85 22.94
C THR A 268 34.35 -7.28 23.18
N LEU A 269 34.53 -8.31 24.01
CA LEU A 269 35.82 -8.87 24.40
C LEU A 269 35.98 -10.24 23.75
N SER A 270 37.06 -10.41 22.99
CA SER A 270 37.39 -11.65 22.28
C SER A 270 38.68 -12.22 22.85
N LEU A 271 38.54 -13.31 23.59
CA LEU A 271 39.63 -14.10 24.14
C LEU A 271 40.03 -15.19 23.13
N ARG A 272 41.26 -15.69 23.20
CA ARG A 272 41.64 -16.91 22.46
C ARG A 272 41.34 -18.11 23.31
N ALA A 273 40.50 -19.02 22.82
CA ALA A 273 40.23 -20.28 23.50
C ALA A 273 41.54 -21.05 23.75
N PRO A 274 41.64 -21.85 24.82
CA PRO A 274 42.80 -22.70 25.05
C PRO A 274 43.15 -23.52 23.81
N PHE A 275 44.43 -23.55 23.46
CA PHE A 275 44.87 -24.14 22.20
C PHE A 275 46.25 -24.77 22.28
N GLU A 276 46.46 -25.77 21.43
CA GLU A 276 47.76 -26.38 21.21
C GLU A 276 48.41 -25.86 19.94
N SER A 277 49.73 -25.94 19.96
CA SER A 277 50.53 -25.72 18.77
C SER A 277 51.34 -26.98 18.50
N VAL A 278 51.55 -27.27 17.24
CA VAL A 278 52.33 -28.44 16.81
C VAL A 278 53.29 -28.03 15.72
N LEU A 279 54.43 -28.70 15.69
CA LEU A 279 55.40 -28.60 14.63
C LEU A 279 55.26 -29.79 13.72
N VAL A 280 55.13 -29.54 12.42
CA VAL A 280 55.06 -30.57 11.39
C VAL A 280 56.29 -30.47 10.51
N SER A 281 57.02 -31.57 10.37
CA SER A 281 58.24 -31.61 9.55
C SER A 281 57.96 -32.22 8.18
N PHE A 282 58.54 -31.63 7.15
CA PHE A 282 58.42 -32.06 5.77
C PHE A 282 59.78 -32.46 5.19
N PRO A 283 59.83 -33.23 4.09
CA PRO A 283 61.09 -33.67 3.48
C PRO A 283 61.95 -32.54 2.90
N SER A 284 61.37 -31.38 2.57
CA SER A 284 62.09 -30.24 1.98
C SER A 284 61.48 -28.90 2.39
N GLU A 285 62.30 -27.85 2.38
CA GLU A 285 61.88 -26.48 2.69
C GLU A 285 60.81 -25.98 1.69
N ALA A 286 61.01 -26.22 0.40
CA ALA A 286 60.05 -25.85 -0.64
C ALA A 286 58.65 -26.45 -0.37
N ARG A 287 58.59 -27.70 0.07
CA ARG A 287 57.34 -28.40 0.39
C ARG A 287 56.73 -27.91 1.70
N ALA A 288 57.55 -27.56 2.69
CA ALA A 288 57.09 -26.92 3.92
C ALA A 288 56.43 -25.56 3.62
N LEU A 289 57.05 -24.73 2.78
CA LEU A 289 56.52 -23.42 2.39
C LEU A 289 55.22 -23.53 1.58
N GLU A 290 55.15 -24.48 0.64
CA GLU A 290 53.95 -24.79 -0.13
C GLU A 290 52.81 -25.24 0.79
N LYS A 291 53.09 -26.19 1.69
CA LYS A 291 52.11 -26.69 2.67
C LYS A 291 51.68 -25.61 3.65
N ALA A 292 52.56 -24.71 4.06
CA ALA A 292 52.20 -23.58 4.90
C ALA A 292 51.17 -22.67 4.21
N ARG A 293 51.37 -22.33 2.93
CA ARG A 293 50.40 -21.53 2.16
C ARG A 293 49.09 -22.27 1.92
N GLN A 294 49.15 -23.57 1.62
CA GLN A 294 47.99 -24.40 1.33
C GLN A 294 47.09 -24.62 2.56
N LEU A 295 47.70 -24.87 3.73
CA LEU A 295 46.99 -25.27 4.95
C LEU A 295 46.61 -24.08 5.83
N ASN A 296 47.20 -22.91 5.61
CA ASN A 296 46.86 -21.71 6.39
C ASN A 296 45.39 -21.34 6.22
N ARG A 297 44.70 -21.04 7.32
CA ARG A 297 43.24 -20.83 7.38
C ARG A 297 42.40 -22.06 6.99
N GLY A 298 43.01 -23.24 6.91
CA GLY A 298 42.30 -24.51 6.77
C GLY A 298 41.59 -24.92 8.06
N MET A 299 40.59 -25.80 7.92
CA MET A 299 39.81 -26.34 9.05
C MET A 299 40.44 -27.64 9.55
N CYS A 300 40.76 -27.71 10.85
CA CYS A 300 41.27 -28.90 11.51
C CYS A 300 40.54 -29.11 12.85
N ALA A 301 39.95 -30.29 13.04
CA ALA A 301 39.18 -30.64 14.25
C ALA A 301 38.11 -29.60 14.64
N GLY A 302 37.42 -29.01 13.66
CA GLY A 302 36.37 -28.02 13.89
C GLY A 302 36.84 -26.58 14.11
N ARG A 303 38.16 -26.31 14.19
CA ARG A 303 38.72 -24.96 14.28
C ARG A 303 39.53 -24.58 13.04
N ARG A 304 39.55 -23.29 12.71
CA ARG A 304 40.42 -22.72 11.69
C ARG A 304 41.82 -22.53 12.26
N VAL A 305 42.80 -23.20 11.67
CA VAL A 305 44.18 -23.15 12.15
C VAL A 305 45.01 -22.13 11.39
N ARG A 306 46.01 -21.56 12.08
CA ARG A 306 47.02 -20.70 11.48
C ARG A 306 48.29 -21.50 11.27
N VAL A 307 48.80 -21.46 10.05
CA VAL A 307 49.96 -22.24 9.63
C VAL A 307 51.04 -21.28 9.16
N ASP A 308 52.10 -21.16 9.96
CA ASP A 308 53.23 -20.27 9.65
C ASP A 308 54.47 -21.12 9.31
N PRO A 309 55.22 -20.80 8.24
CA PRO A 309 56.51 -21.42 8.00
C PRO A 309 57.44 -21.07 9.17
N ASN A 310 58.20 -22.06 9.64
CA ASN A 310 59.07 -21.83 10.79
C ASN A 310 60.21 -20.89 10.37
N ARG A 311 60.30 -19.72 11.02
CA ARG A 311 61.42 -18.79 10.85
C ARG A 311 62.30 -18.92 12.10
N HIS A 312 63.58 -19.19 11.92
CA HIS A 312 64.54 -19.37 13.02
C HIS A 312 64.36 -18.28 14.09
N HIS A 313 63.95 -18.68 15.30
CA HIS A 313 64.19 -17.88 16.49
C HIS A 313 65.57 -18.29 17.01
N ALA A 314 66.50 -17.35 17.08
CA ALA A 314 67.86 -17.61 17.55
C ALA A 314 67.81 -18.24 18.96
N GLY A 315 68.26 -19.49 19.08
CA GLY A 315 68.41 -20.17 20.38
C GLY A 315 67.79 -21.57 20.51
N ASP A 316 67.07 -22.10 19.52
CA ASP A 316 66.40 -23.41 19.65
C ASP A 316 66.99 -24.49 18.71
N PRO A 317 67.78 -25.48 19.22
CA PRO A 317 68.61 -26.38 18.41
C PRO A 317 67.85 -27.54 17.74
N TYR A 318 66.52 -27.63 17.87
CA TYR A 318 65.71 -28.73 17.35
C TYR A 318 64.78 -28.34 16.17
N PHE A 319 64.97 -27.17 15.57
CA PHE A 319 64.03 -26.57 14.63
C PHE A 319 64.69 -26.30 13.26
N GLY A 320 64.34 -27.12 12.24
CA GLY A 320 64.85 -26.97 10.87
C GLY A 320 63.92 -26.18 9.93
N GLU A 321 64.48 -25.62 8.86
CA GLU A 321 63.79 -24.88 7.78
C GLU A 321 62.72 -25.72 7.05
N THR A 322 62.77 -27.03 7.21
CA THR A 322 61.80 -27.98 6.64
C THR A 322 60.53 -28.17 7.49
N SER A 323 60.33 -27.36 8.52
CA SER A 323 59.21 -27.48 9.46
C SER A 323 58.23 -26.32 9.39
N VAL A 324 56.97 -26.61 9.72
CA VAL A 324 55.86 -25.66 9.72
C VAL A 324 55.17 -25.70 11.07
N ARG A 325 54.85 -24.54 11.61
CA ARG A 325 54.12 -24.41 12.88
C ARG A 325 52.63 -24.27 12.60
N ILE A 326 51.85 -25.18 13.15
CA ILE A 326 50.38 -25.09 13.16
C ILE A 326 49.95 -24.63 14.55
N THR A 327 49.18 -23.55 14.62
CA THR A 327 48.68 -22.94 15.85
C THR A 327 47.16 -22.82 15.83
N GLY A 328 46.53 -22.84 17.02
CA GLY A 328 45.07 -22.72 17.18
C GLY A 328 44.31 -24.04 17.21
N LEU A 329 44.99 -25.17 17.47
CA LEU A 329 44.35 -26.48 17.59
C LEU A 329 43.59 -26.61 18.91
N PRO A 330 42.46 -27.35 18.95
CA PRO A 330 41.80 -27.70 20.22
C PRO A 330 42.72 -28.51 21.15
N LEU A 331 42.58 -28.33 22.47
CA LEU A 331 43.37 -29.07 23.50
C LEU A 331 43.25 -30.60 23.39
N ASN A 332 42.14 -31.11 22.85
CA ASN A 332 41.89 -32.54 22.70
C ASN A 332 42.08 -33.03 21.25
N CYS A 333 42.83 -32.30 20.43
CA CYS A 333 43.03 -32.66 19.02
C CYS A 333 44.00 -33.84 18.89
N SER A 334 43.54 -34.97 18.34
CA SER A 334 44.42 -36.12 18.14
C SER A 334 45.53 -35.83 17.12
N LEU A 335 46.74 -36.31 17.39
CA LEU A 335 47.87 -36.21 16.45
C LEU A 335 47.57 -36.90 15.11
N VAL A 336 46.68 -37.89 15.08
CA VAL A 336 46.21 -38.56 13.86
C VAL A 336 45.39 -37.60 13.00
N THR A 337 44.53 -36.79 13.61
CA THR A 337 43.75 -35.75 12.90
C THR A 337 44.68 -34.69 12.30
N VAL A 338 45.69 -34.27 13.06
CA VAL A 338 46.71 -33.33 12.58
C VAL A 338 47.54 -33.94 11.44
N ALA A 339 47.95 -35.22 11.54
CA ALA A 339 48.69 -35.94 10.50
C ALA A 339 47.93 -36.02 9.20
N ARG A 340 46.63 -36.32 9.29
CA ARG A 340 45.74 -36.37 8.13
C ARG A 340 45.52 -34.98 7.51
N PHE A 341 45.37 -33.95 8.33
CA PHE A 341 45.23 -32.57 7.87
C PHE A 341 46.51 -32.07 7.17
N ALA A 342 47.68 -32.30 7.77
CA ALA A 342 48.96 -31.81 7.25
C ALA A 342 49.54 -32.70 6.14
N GLY A 343 49.12 -33.96 6.05
CA GLY A 343 49.68 -34.96 5.13
C GLY A 343 51.11 -35.35 5.49
N ALA A 344 51.43 -35.42 6.78
CA ALA A 344 52.78 -35.65 7.29
C ALA A 344 52.79 -36.58 8.51
N SER A 345 53.84 -37.38 8.62
CA SER A 345 53.98 -38.41 9.66
C SER A 345 54.80 -37.96 10.87
N LEU A 346 55.64 -36.93 10.71
CA LEU A 346 56.48 -36.41 11.78
C LEU A 346 55.87 -35.14 12.38
N ILE A 347 55.16 -35.32 13.49
CA ILE A 347 54.52 -34.24 14.25
C ILE A 347 55.11 -34.21 15.65
N LYS A 348 55.54 -33.03 16.09
CA LYS A 348 56.01 -32.78 17.45
C LYS A 348 55.07 -31.78 18.13
N PRO A 349 54.44 -32.11 19.28
CA PRO A 349 53.69 -31.13 20.04
C PRO A 349 54.61 -30.02 20.54
N LEU A 350 54.13 -28.78 20.50
CA LEU A 350 54.78 -27.61 21.07
C LEU A 350 54.05 -27.19 22.35
N HIS A 351 54.45 -26.06 22.92
CA HIS A 351 53.81 -25.49 24.09
C HIS A 351 52.30 -25.21 23.85
N SER A 352 51.46 -25.74 24.73
CA SER A 352 50.02 -25.49 24.77
C SER A 352 49.73 -24.28 25.65
N VAL A 353 48.83 -23.41 25.21
CA VAL A 353 48.30 -22.32 26.03
C VAL A 353 47.06 -22.85 26.74
N ILE A 354 47.21 -23.14 28.04
CA ILE A 354 46.19 -23.75 28.87
C ILE A 354 45.84 -22.78 29.99
N TYR A 355 44.55 -22.56 30.17
CA TYR A 355 43.98 -21.85 31.31
C TYR A 355 42.53 -22.32 31.49
N ASP A 356 42.01 -22.20 32.70
CA ASP A 356 40.60 -22.51 32.98
C ASP A 356 39.71 -21.38 32.43
N VAL A 357 38.78 -21.74 31.55
CA VAL A 357 37.94 -20.77 30.84
C VAL A 357 36.91 -20.13 31.77
N GLU A 358 36.37 -20.91 32.72
CA GLU A 358 35.36 -20.43 33.68
C GLU A 358 36.02 -19.46 34.66
N ASP A 359 37.17 -19.83 35.22
CA ASP A 359 37.95 -18.96 36.11
C ASP A 359 38.40 -17.69 35.38
N ALA A 360 38.80 -17.79 34.11
CA ALA A 360 39.19 -16.63 33.32
C ALA A 360 38.04 -15.64 33.08
N PHE A 361 36.81 -16.13 32.89
CA PHE A 361 35.64 -15.26 32.77
C PHE A 361 35.28 -14.57 34.08
N GLU A 362 35.33 -15.29 35.21
CA GLU A 362 35.07 -14.70 36.52
C GLU A 362 36.16 -13.69 36.92
N LEU A 363 37.44 -14.01 36.70
CA LEU A 363 38.55 -13.08 36.92
C LEU A 363 38.47 -11.86 36.00
N LEU A 364 38.07 -12.02 34.73
CA LEU A 364 37.86 -10.91 33.82
C LEU A 364 36.70 -10.01 34.28
N LYS A 365 35.58 -10.59 34.70
CA LYS A 365 34.43 -9.87 35.24
C LYS A 365 34.78 -9.09 36.51
N MET A 366 35.52 -9.69 37.44
CA MET A 366 36.03 -9.00 38.64
C MET A 366 37.01 -7.88 38.28
N HIS A 367 37.93 -8.12 37.36
CA HIS A 367 38.90 -7.12 36.91
C HIS A 367 38.19 -5.92 36.28
N ILE A 368 37.18 -6.13 35.43
CA ILE A 368 36.36 -5.04 34.89
C ILE A 368 35.66 -4.27 36.01
N ASN A 369 34.97 -4.95 36.93
CA ASN A 369 34.27 -4.30 38.05
C ASN A 369 35.18 -3.52 38.99
N SER A 370 36.48 -3.85 39.04
CA SER A 370 37.47 -3.14 39.87
C SER A 370 37.93 -1.80 39.28
N LEU A 371 37.65 -1.54 38.00
CA LEU A 371 38.06 -0.31 37.32
C LEU A 371 37.08 0.84 37.59
N PRO A 372 37.57 2.10 37.64
CA PRO A 372 36.70 3.27 37.54
C PRO A 372 35.89 3.18 36.24
N GLY A 373 34.57 3.33 36.34
CA GLY A 373 33.63 3.15 35.22
C GLY A 373 33.25 1.69 34.89
N GLY A 374 33.93 0.69 35.45
CA GLY A 374 33.74 -0.73 35.13
C GLY A 374 32.48 -1.39 35.70
N LYS A 375 31.48 -0.62 36.16
CA LYS A 375 30.23 -1.16 36.72
C LYS A 375 29.41 -1.82 35.62
N LEU A 376 29.47 -3.15 35.57
CA LEU A 376 28.75 -3.97 34.60
C LEU A 376 27.24 -3.96 34.90
N THR A 377 26.43 -3.61 33.89
CA THR A 377 24.96 -3.74 33.95
C THR A 377 24.52 -5.14 33.55
N LYS A 378 25.24 -5.75 32.60
CA LYS A 378 25.03 -7.13 32.14
C LYS A 378 26.36 -7.70 31.63
N TYR A 379 26.57 -8.99 31.83
CA TYR A 379 27.75 -9.70 31.34
C TYR A 379 27.29 -10.99 30.65
N GLU A 380 27.40 -11.02 29.32
CA GLU A 380 26.93 -12.14 28.51
C GLU A 380 28.12 -12.90 27.93
N ILE A 381 28.14 -14.22 28.17
CA ILE A 381 29.08 -15.13 27.53
C ILE A 381 28.36 -15.74 26.33
N ILE A 382 28.86 -15.50 25.12
CA ILE A 382 28.31 -16.13 23.92
C ILE A 382 28.75 -17.59 23.95
N SER A 383 27.79 -18.49 24.13
CA SER A 383 28.06 -19.92 24.26
C SER A 383 28.71 -20.49 22.99
N GLY A 384 29.83 -21.19 23.16
CA GLY A 384 30.56 -21.85 22.09
C GLY A 384 31.78 -21.08 21.58
N GLU A 385 32.80 -21.81 21.16
CA GLU A 385 33.98 -21.25 20.52
C GLU A 385 33.67 -20.83 19.08
N SER A 386 34.11 -19.64 18.69
CA SER A 386 34.13 -19.26 17.27
C SER A 386 34.94 -20.27 16.46
N VAL A 387 34.58 -20.42 15.19
CA VAL A 387 35.34 -21.21 14.19
C VAL A 387 36.82 -20.80 14.17
N ASP A 388 37.14 -19.55 14.50
CA ASP A 388 38.53 -19.04 14.58
C ASP A 388 39.20 -19.29 15.96
N GLY A 389 38.60 -20.10 16.84
CA GLY A 389 39.14 -20.42 18.17
C GLY A 389 39.07 -19.26 19.17
N HIS A 390 38.03 -18.43 19.05
CA HIS A 390 37.82 -17.26 19.91
C HIS A 390 36.60 -17.43 20.81
N LEU A 391 36.75 -17.04 22.08
CA LEU A 391 35.67 -16.95 23.05
C LEU A 391 35.21 -15.50 23.11
N ILE A 392 33.90 -15.25 22.95
CA ILE A 392 33.35 -13.90 22.86
C ILE A 392 32.51 -13.61 24.09
N VAL A 393 32.81 -12.49 24.72
CA VAL A 393 32.11 -11.93 25.86
C VAL A 393 31.59 -10.56 25.48
N LYS A 394 30.35 -10.26 25.87
CA LYS A 394 29.77 -8.91 25.78
C LYS A 394 29.64 -8.33 27.18
N ALA A 395 30.41 -7.28 27.45
CA ALA A 395 30.34 -6.51 28.67
C ALA A 395 29.46 -5.28 28.43
N HIS A 396 28.29 -5.23 29.07
CA HIS A 396 27.42 -4.06 29.03
C HIS A 396 27.81 -3.13 30.17
N LEU A 397 28.17 -1.92 29.82
CA LEU A 397 28.57 -0.88 30.77
C LEU A 397 27.46 0.17 30.85
N GLY A 398 27.49 1.06 31.83
CA GLY A 398 26.40 2.05 31.97
C GLY A 398 26.40 3.15 30.90
N THR A 399 27.57 3.45 30.34
CA THR A 399 27.80 4.52 29.35
C THR A 399 28.94 4.14 28.39
N TRP A 400 28.99 4.79 27.23
CA TRP A 400 30.08 4.58 26.27
C TRP A 400 31.44 5.08 26.81
N GLU A 401 31.45 6.15 27.61
CA GLU A 401 32.68 6.68 28.23
C GLU A 401 33.32 5.66 29.18
N HIS A 402 32.49 4.99 29.98
CA HIS A 402 32.93 3.90 30.84
C HIS A 402 33.46 2.71 30.02
N ALA A 403 32.79 2.36 28.92
CA ALA A 403 33.27 1.34 27.98
C ALA A 403 34.62 1.70 27.35
N LYS A 404 34.83 2.98 27.03
CA LYS A 404 36.09 3.49 26.52
C LYS A 404 37.22 3.44 27.55
N GLU A 405 36.94 3.74 28.80
CA GLU A 405 37.91 3.67 29.89
C GLU A 405 38.40 2.23 30.11
N VAL A 406 37.46 1.28 30.19
CA VAL A 406 37.77 -0.16 30.26
C VAL A 406 38.56 -0.60 29.02
N TYR A 407 38.13 -0.20 27.81
CA TYR A 407 38.86 -0.49 26.58
C TYR A 407 40.31 0.01 26.62
N ARG A 408 40.55 1.25 27.08
CA ARG A 408 41.90 1.82 27.18
C ARG A 408 42.77 1.08 28.19
N HIS A 409 42.18 0.65 29.31
CA HIS A 409 42.92 -0.09 30.34
C HIS A 409 43.42 -1.44 29.84
N PHE A 410 42.57 -2.20 29.15
CA PHE A 410 42.93 -3.53 28.63
C PHE A 410 43.71 -3.49 27.31
N ALA A 411 43.76 -2.33 26.62
CA ALA A 411 44.45 -2.21 25.34
C ALA A 411 45.96 -2.45 25.51
N GLY A 412 46.45 -3.54 24.90
CA GLY A 412 47.87 -3.90 24.94
C GLY A 412 48.31 -4.64 26.21
N VAL A 413 47.42 -4.86 27.18
CA VAL A 413 47.72 -5.62 28.40
C VAL A 413 47.63 -7.12 28.13
N ARG A 414 48.60 -7.89 28.64
CA ARG A 414 48.56 -9.35 28.65
C ARG A 414 48.03 -9.83 29.98
N LEU A 415 46.99 -10.66 29.95
CA LEU A 415 46.32 -11.11 31.17
C LEU A 415 46.92 -12.46 31.61
N PRO A 416 47.40 -12.59 32.86
CA PRO A 416 48.00 -13.83 33.34
C PRO A 416 47.04 -15.02 33.31
N TYR A 417 45.77 -14.76 33.66
CA TYR A 417 44.71 -15.77 33.72
C TYR A 417 44.16 -16.21 32.36
N THR A 418 44.62 -15.63 31.25
CA THR A 418 44.24 -16.03 29.88
C THR A 418 45.39 -16.73 29.14
N GLY A 419 46.30 -17.36 29.90
CA GLY A 419 47.52 -17.95 29.37
C GLY A 419 48.49 -16.92 28.78
N GLY A 420 48.48 -15.69 29.32
CA GLY A 420 49.37 -14.60 28.88
C GLY A 420 48.99 -13.99 27.52
N THR A 421 47.75 -14.20 27.05
CA THR A 421 47.28 -13.66 25.78
C THR A 421 46.68 -12.26 25.95
N SER A 422 46.81 -11.42 24.92
CA SER A 422 46.18 -10.11 24.87
C SER A 422 44.71 -10.22 24.45
N LEU A 423 43.86 -9.37 25.02
CA LEU A 423 42.45 -9.30 24.70
C LEU A 423 42.23 -8.58 23.37
N LYS A 424 41.49 -9.19 22.43
CA LYS A 424 40.98 -8.44 21.27
C LYS A 424 39.68 -7.78 21.69
N MET A 425 39.58 -6.48 21.51
CA MET A 425 38.41 -5.72 21.94
C MET A 425 37.81 -4.96 20.77
N HIS A 426 36.49 -4.90 20.74
CA HIS A 426 35.74 -4.07 19.81
C HIS A 426 34.79 -3.19 20.60
N LEU A 427 35.01 -1.88 20.50
CA LEU A 427 34.12 -0.83 20.99
C LEU A 427 33.62 -0.06 19.75
N PRO A 428 32.32 -0.10 19.44
CA PRO A 428 31.76 0.70 18.36
C PRO A 428 31.83 2.20 18.69
N ASP A 429 31.91 3.04 17.64
CA ASP A 429 31.80 4.49 17.80
C ASP A 429 30.38 4.85 18.30
N PRO A 430 30.25 5.84 19.19
CA PRO A 430 28.97 6.14 19.83
C PRO A 430 27.95 6.76 18.87
N ILE A 431 28.43 7.36 17.77
CA ILE A 431 27.59 7.96 16.74
C ILE A 431 27.93 7.32 15.41
N GLN A 432 26.95 6.64 14.81
CA GLN A 432 27.07 5.97 13.52
C GLN A 432 25.88 6.29 12.62
N TYR A 433 26.19 6.79 11.43
CA TYR A 433 25.24 7.01 10.35
C TYR A 433 25.64 6.19 9.12
N THR A 434 24.67 5.56 8.45
CA THR A 434 24.89 4.73 7.27
C THR A 434 23.96 5.16 6.14
N LEU A 435 24.53 5.35 4.96
CA LEU A 435 23.83 5.67 3.72
C LEU A 435 24.16 4.63 2.65
N CYS A 436 23.18 4.34 1.81
CA CYS A 436 23.35 3.46 0.66
C CYS A 436 23.01 4.22 -0.63
N ILE A 437 23.91 4.20 -1.61
CA ILE A 437 23.70 4.82 -2.93
C ILE A 437 24.04 3.84 -4.07
N PRO A 438 23.42 3.99 -5.26
CA PRO A 438 23.77 3.20 -6.44
C PRO A 438 25.24 3.35 -6.83
N LEU A 439 25.85 2.28 -7.33
CA LEU A 439 27.27 2.29 -7.72
C LEU A 439 27.56 3.34 -8.81
N GLN A 440 26.67 3.49 -9.79
CA GLN A 440 26.78 4.49 -10.86
C GLN A 440 26.81 5.93 -10.32
N GLN A 441 26.05 6.22 -9.25
CA GLN A 441 26.08 7.51 -8.58
C GLN A 441 27.41 7.73 -7.86
N TYR A 442 27.89 6.71 -7.14
CA TYR A 442 29.18 6.77 -6.46
C TYR A 442 30.33 7.00 -7.45
N GLU A 443 30.36 6.27 -8.56
CA GLU A 443 31.38 6.41 -9.60
C GLU A 443 31.41 7.80 -10.22
N ALA A 444 30.24 8.39 -10.51
CA ALA A 444 30.15 9.74 -11.05
C ALA A 444 30.66 10.81 -10.06
N GLN A 445 30.61 10.53 -8.76
CA GLN A 445 31.02 11.45 -7.68
C GLN A 445 32.33 11.03 -7.00
N LYS A 446 33.06 10.03 -7.55
CA LYS A 446 34.18 9.37 -6.89
C LYS A 446 35.24 10.34 -6.39
N ARG A 447 35.61 11.33 -7.20
CA ARG A 447 36.61 12.34 -6.84
C ARG A 447 36.22 13.13 -5.58
N VAL A 448 34.93 13.47 -5.45
CA VAL A 448 34.42 14.20 -4.29
C VAL A 448 34.34 13.29 -3.08
N TRP A 449 33.93 12.03 -3.25
CA TRP A 449 33.97 11.01 -2.18
C TRP A 449 35.38 10.75 -1.66
N ASP A 450 36.36 10.63 -2.55
CA ASP A 450 37.77 10.41 -2.20
C ASP A 450 38.32 11.58 -1.36
N SER A 451 37.99 12.83 -1.74
CA SER A 451 38.37 14.02 -0.97
C SER A 451 37.75 14.07 0.45
N LEU A 452 36.59 13.44 0.64
CA LEU A 452 35.94 13.33 1.95
C LEU A 452 36.60 12.24 2.81
N THR A 453 37.17 11.21 2.18
CA THR A 453 37.89 10.12 2.86
C THR A 453 39.34 10.44 3.19
N ASP A 454 39.87 11.58 2.75
CA ASP A 454 41.25 11.99 3.01
C ASP A 454 41.56 12.10 4.52
N ALA A 455 42.80 11.75 4.87
CA ALA A 455 43.30 11.72 6.26
C ALA A 455 43.24 13.06 7.00
N LYS A 456 43.03 14.19 6.31
CA LYS A 456 42.79 15.51 6.92
C LYS A 456 41.35 15.68 7.42
N THR A 457 40.41 14.95 6.84
CA THR A 457 38.98 14.96 7.19
C THR A 457 38.67 13.86 8.21
N ASN A 458 39.38 12.73 8.14
CA ASN A 458 39.33 11.68 9.15
C ASN A 458 40.18 12.07 10.38
N SER A 459 39.50 12.35 11.49
CA SER A 459 40.13 12.61 12.79
C SER A 459 39.72 11.54 13.79
N GLU A 460 40.40 11.44 14.94
CA GLU A 460 39.94 10.58 16.05
C GLU A 460 38.49 10.89 16.48
N ALA A 461 37.99 12.09 16.21
CA ALA A 461 36.65 12.54 16.57
C ALA A 461 35.55 12.18 15.54
N CYS A 462 35.92 11.91 14.28
CA CYS A 462 34.99 11.58 13.21
C CYS A 462 35.69 10.96 11.99
N CYS A 463 35.14 9.89 11.43
CA CYS A 463 35.63 9.27 10.20
C CYS A 463 34.51 8.85 9.24
N ILE A 464 34.86 8.78 7.95
CA ILE A 464 34.01 8.22 6.90
C ILE A 464 34.61 6.92 6.37
N ARG A 465 33.79 5.88 6.25
CA ARG A 465 34.16 4.57 5.69
C ARG A 465 33.24 4.22 4.54
N ILE A 466 33.80 3.91 3.39
CA ILE A 466 33.06 3.53 2.20
C ILE A 466 33.38 2.06 1.89
N ASN A 467 32.34 1.23 1.78
CA ASN A 467 32.46 -0.16 1.38
C ASN A 467 31.69 -0.37 0.08
N LEU A 468 32.34 -0.97 -0.92
CA LEU A 468 31.78 -1.22 -2.23
C LEU A 468 31.40 -2.69 -2.35
N GLN A 469 30.11 -2.95 -2.60
CA GLN A 469 29.56 -4.25 -2.94
C GLN A 469 28.70 -4.09 -4.21
N ASP A 470 27.47 -4.61 -4.24
CA ASP A 470 26.49 -4.33 -5.31
C ASP A 470 25.99 -2.86 -5.28
N GLN A 471 26.16 -2.19 -4.14
CA GLN A 471 25.87 -0.78 -3.90
C GLN A 471 27.00 -0.17 -3.04
N ALA A 472 27.10 1.16 -3.01
CA ALA A 472 28.07 1.84 -2.17
C ALA A 472 27.48 2.12 -0.77
N PHE A 473 28.10 1.53 0.25
CA PHE A 473 27.74 1.73 1.66
C PHE A 473 28.66 2.76 2.29
N ILE A 474 28.12 3.92 2.62
CA ILE A 474 28.85 5.05 3.19
C ILE A 474 28.49 5.15 4.67
N ARG A 475 29.48 5.02 5.54
CA ARG A 475 29.33 5.13 7.00
C ARG A 475 30.06 6.35 7.52
N VAL A 476 29.36 7.19 8.28
CA VAL A 476 29.94 8.30 9.04
C VAL A 476 29.92 7.89 10.51
N LEU A 477 31.09 7.89 11.13
CA LEU A 477 31.31 7.41 12.49
C LEU A 477 32.01 8.49 13.30
N GLY A 478 31.85 8.50 14.61
CA GLY A 478 32.69 9.30 15.49
C GLY A 478 32.16 9.51 16.89
N GLU A 479 32.98 10.19 17.68
CA GLU A 479 32.73 10.49 19.09
C GLU A 479 32.09 11.87 19.28
N ASN A 480 32.44 12.84 18.41
CA ASN A 480 31.99 14.21 18.55
C ASN A 480 30.73 14.48 17.71
N ARG A 481 29.60 14.65 18.40
CA ARG A 481 28.30 14.94 17.77
C ARG A 481 28.32 16.11 16.79
N LYS A 482 29.05 17.19 17.07
CA LYS A 482 29.12 18.35 16.17
C LYS A 482 29.92 18.03 14.90
N ALA A 483 31.06 17.35 15.05
CA ALA A 483 31.90 16.96 13.91
C ALA A 483 31.20 15.92 13.02
N VAL A 484 30.59 14.91 13.65
CA VAL A 484 29.80 13.87 12.98
C VAL A 484 28.58 14.46 12.28
N GLY A 485 27.85 15.37 12.94
CA GLY A 485 26.71 16.06 12.34
C GLY A 485 27.10 16.90 11.12
N ALA A 486 28.21 17.66 11.20
CA ALA A 486 28.72 18.42 10.07
C ALA A 486 29.15 17.53 8.89
N LEU A 487 29.82 16.40 9.16
CA LEU A 487 30.22 15.45 8.13
C LEU A 487 28.99 14.74 7.52
N LYS A 488 28.01 14.34 8.34
CA LYS A 488 26.73 13.79 7.88
C LYS A 488 26.04 14.74 6.90
N VAL A 489 25.88 16.02 7.24
CA VAL A 489 25.21 17.00 6.36
C VAL A 489 25.95 17.12 5.03
N ARG A 490 27.28 17.14 5.02
CA ARG A 490 28.07 17.17 3.77
C ARG A 490 27.86 15.92 2.92
N VAL A 491 27.82 14.75 3.54
CA VAL A 491 27.56 13.48 2.86
C VAL A 491 26.15 13.42 2.29
N GLU A 492 25.14 13.85 3.04
CA GLU A 492 23.75 13.91 2.58
C GLU A 492 23.55 14.92 1.45
N THR A 493 24.23 16.06 1.52
CA THR A 493 24.20 17.08 0.46
C THR A 493 24.80 16.53 -0.83
N LEU A 494 25.93 15.82 -0.73
CA LEU A 494 26.56 15.19 -1.89
C LEU A 494 25.68 14.08 -2.48
N ALA A 495 25.07 13.25 -1.64
CA ALA A 495 24.19 12.17 -2.05
C ALA A 495 22.84 12.64 -2.61
N ALA A 496 22.35 13.81 -2.21
CA ALA A 496 21.12 14.41 -2.73
C ALA A 496 21.27 14.80 -4.22
N GLY A 497 22.48 15.19 -4.63
CA GLY A 497 22.79 15.65 -5.99
C GLY A 497 22.25 17.05 -6.28
N GLU A 498 22.56 17.57 -7.46
CA GLU A 498 22.16 18.91 -7.86
C GLU A 498 20.82 18.89 -8.62
N LYS A 499 19.86 19.69 -8.15
CA LYS A 499 18.54 19.82 -8.77
C LYS A 499 18.58 20.83 -9.90
N VAL A 500 18.20 20.40 -11.10
CA VAL A 500 17.99 21.28 -12.27
C VAL A 500 16.49 21.33 -12.59
N ALA A 501 15.87 22.48 -12.32
CA ALA A 501 14.45 22.74 -12.56
C ALA A 501 14.15 23.08 -14.04
N LEU A 502 14.69 22.31 -14.97
CA LEU A 502 14.40 22.39 -16.41
C LEU A 502 13.64 21.13 -16.79
N TRP A 503 12.39 21.28 -17.25
CA TRP A 503 11.51 20.15 -17.46
C TRP A 503 10.58 20.33 -18.66
N HIS A 504 10.42 19.25 -19.42
CA HIS A 504 9.44 19.11 -20.47
C HIS A 504 8.62 17.82 -20.23
N PRO A 505 7.30 17.79 -20.47
CA PRO A 505 6.48 16.59 -20.24
C PRO A 505 6.98 15.33 -20.99
N SER A 506 7.64 15.50 -22.14
CA SER A 506 8.27 14.40 -22.90
C SER A 506 9.41 13.71 -22.17
N PHE A 507 9.92 14.26 -21.06
CA PHE A 507 10.91 13.60 -20.22
C PHE A 507 10.30 12.58 -19.26
N ALA A 508 8.97 12.54 -19.12
CA ALA A 508 8.27 11.53 -18.33
C ALA A 508 8.04 10.20 -19.07
N SER A 509 8.37 10.13 -20.37
CA SER A 509 8.21 8.93 -21.19
C SER A 509 9.53 8.17 -21.38
N ALA A 510 9.49 7.01 -22.02
CA ALA A 510 10.67 6.20 -22.35
C ALA A 510 11.72 6.96 -23.20
N SER A 511 11.30 7.93 -24.02
CA SER A 511 12.22 8.82 -24.73
C SER A 511 12.97 9.77 -23.78
N GLY A 512 12.33 10.15 -22.67
CA GLY A 512 12.94 10.92 -21.58
C GLY A 512 14.00 10.17 -20.81
N GLU A 513 13.75 8.90 -20.48
CA GLU A 513 14.74 8.02 -19.85
C GLU A 513 15.95 7.80 -20.76
N SER A 514 15.71 7.59 -22.06
CA SER A 514 16.77 7.48 -23.07
C SER A 514 17.57 8.78 -23.19
N PHE A 515 16.91 9.94 -23.10
CA PHE A 515 17.57 11.24 -23.06
C PHE A 515 18.41 11.41 -21.80
N ALA A 516 17.91 11.03 -20.61
CA ALA A 516 18.68 11.08 -19.37
C ALA A 516 19.94 10.18 -19.42
N ALA A 517 19.83 8.99 -20.02
CA ALA A 517 20.98 8.11 -20.27
C ALA A 517 21.98 8.73 -21.27
N SER A 518 21.49 9.41 -22.30
CA SER A 518 22.33 10.15 -23.26
C SER A 518 23.06 11.32 -22.61
N VAL A 519 22.38 12.11 -21.77
CA VAL A 519 22.99 13.18 -20.97
C VAL A 519 24.05 12.60 -20.04
N SER A 520 23.76 11.49 -19.37
CA SER A 520 24.69 10.81 -18.48
C SER A 520 26.00 10.42 -19.20
N THR A 521 25.86 9.85 -20.40
CA THR A 521 26.99 9.42 -21.23
C THR A 521 27.80 10.59 -21.77
N ARG A 522 27.11 11.61 -22.32
CA ARG A 522 27.75 12.76 -23.01
C ARG A 522 28.43 13.71 -22.05
N ALA A 523 27.84 13.96 -20.89
CA ALA A 523 28.38 14.86 -19.89
C ALA A 523 29.21 14.14 -18.81
N ARG A 524 29.30 12.80 -18.85
CA ARG A 524 29.96 11.97 -17.82
C ARG A 524 29.44 12.27 -16.42
N VAL A 525 28.13 12.41 -16.30
CA VAL A 525 27.40 12.54 -15.04
C VAL A 525 26.47 11.36 -14.90
N TYR A 526 25.97 11.10 -13.71
CA TYR A 526 24.75 10.31 -13.56
C TYR A 526 23.56 11.29 -13.53
N ALA A 527 22.71 11.25 -14.54
CA ALA A 527 21.54 12.10 -14.68
C ALA A 527 20.27 11.26 -14.52
N ARG A 528 19.41 11.66 -13.58
CA ARG A 528 18.13 11.00 -13.33
C ARG A 528 17.00 12.00 -13.55
N ALA A 529 16.07 11.64 -14.43
CA ALA A 529 14.82 12.39 -14.56
C ALA A 529 13.91 12.06 -13.37
N ASP A 530 13.51 13.08 -12.61
CA ASP A 530 12.54 12.97 -11.52
C ASP A 530 11.20 13.50 -12.03
N SER A 531 10.43 12.60 -12.66
CA SER A 531 9.10 12.92 -13.21
C SER A 531 8.14 13.45 -12.16
N ARG A 532 8.32 13.05 -10.90
CA ARG A 532 7.54 13.52 -9.76
C ARG A 532 7.86 14.97 -9.40
N LEU A 533 9.13 15.34 -9.34
CA LEU A 533 9.58 16.70 -9.02
C LEU A 533 9.68 17.62 -10.23
N ARG A 534 9.35 17.11 -11.44
CA ARG A 534 9.50 17.82 -12.72
C ARG A 534 10.87 18.48 -12.82
N ALA A 535 11.92 17.70 -12.56
CA ALA A 535 13.29 18.18 -12.52
C ALA A 535 14.27 17.06 -12.87
N PHE A 536 15.48 17.43 -13.27
CA PHE A 536 16.61 16.50 -13.33
C PHE A 536 17.42 16.55 -12.04
N ARG A 537 17.84 15.39 -11.55
CA ARG A 537 18.91 15.28 -10.55
C ARG A 537 20.20 14.87 -11.24
N LEU A 538 21.24 15.68 -11.03
CA LEU A 538 22.55 15.48 -11.63
C LEU A 538 23.56 15.15 -10.54
N TYR A 539 24.37 14.13 -10.80
CA TYR A 539 25.42 13.65 -9.90
C TYR A 539 26.73 13.61 -10.70
N GLY A 540 27.69 14.42 -10.30
CA GLY A 540 28.97 14.50 -10.98
C GLY A 540 29.83 15.65 -10.47
N ASP A 541 30.96 15.88 -11.13
CA ASP A 541 31.81 17.03 -10.88
C ASP A 541 31.13 18.34 -11.35
N PRO A 542 31.34 19.49 -10.69
CA PRO A 542 30.73 20.77 -11.07
C PRO A 542 30.83 21.14 -12.58
N PRO A 543 31.99 21.01 -13.27
CA PRO A 543 32.06 21.31 -14.71
C PRO A 543 31.24 20.35 -15.57
N ALA A 544 31.12 19.08 -15.16
CA ALA A 544 30.32 18.07 -15.85
C ALA A 544 28.81 18.33 -15.69
N ILE A 545 28.41 18.80 -14.50
CA ILE A 545 27.03 19.20 -14.21
C ILE A 545 26.60 20.39 -15.09
N GLU A 546 27.47 21.39 -15.29
CA GLU A 546 27.13 22.56 -16.11
C GLU A 546 26.94 22.19 -17.60
N LEU A 547 27.75 21.25 -18.10
CA LEU A 547 27.57 20.69 -19.45
C LEU A 547 26.22 19.96 -19.56
N ALA A 548 25.87 19.12 -18.58
CA ALA A 548 24.58 18.42 -18.55
C ALA A 548 23.40 19.40 -18.48
N ARG A 549 23.49 20.46 -17.68
CA ARG A 549 22.48 21.54 -17.61
C ARG A 549 22.24 22.20 -18.96
N THR A 550 23.31 22.47 -19.70
CA THR A 550 23.24 23.05 -21.05
C THR A 550 22.53 22.11 -22.02
N LEU A 551 22.86 20.81 -22.01
CA LEU A 551 22.19 19.80 -22.85
C LEU A 551 20.69 19.71 -22.55
N ILE A 552 20.30 19.71 -21.27
CA ILE A 552 18.89 19.68 -20.87
C ILE A 552 18.17 20.94 -21.34
N ARG A 553 18.79 22.13 -21.20
CA ARG A 553 18.19 23.40 -21.64
C ARG A 553 17.90 23.40 -23.14
N THR A 554 18.89 23.06 -23.97
CA THR A 554 18.74 23.01 -25.43
C THR A 554 17.63 22.05 -25.86
N GLU A 555 17.50 20.90 -25.18
CA GLU A 555 16.45 19.95 -25.50
C GLU A 555 15.05 20.43 -25.10
N VAL A 556 14.92 21.12 -23.96
CA VAL A 556 13.66 21.78 -23.56
C VAL A 556 13.25 22.81 -24.61
N GLU A 557 14.17 23.70 -25.02
CA GLU A 557 13.91 24.71 -26.04
C GLU A 557 13.49 24.09 -27.38
N ARG A 558 14.18 23.02 -27.80
CA ARG A 558 13.84 22.26 -29.00
C ARG A 558 12.43 21.70 -28.92
N LEU A 559 12.05 21.08 -27.81
CA LEU A 559 10.74 20.45 -27.64
C LEU A 559 9.60 21.48 -27.56
N SER A 560 9.80 22.58 -26.84
CA SER A 560 8.82 23.68 -26.76
C SER A 560 8.55 24.35 -28.10
N ALA A 561 9.52 24.37 -29.02
CA ALA A 561 9.34 24.94 -30.36
C ALA A 561 8.36 24.14 -31.27
N PHE A 562 8.02 22.90 -30.92
CA PHE A 562 7.11 22.04 -31.70
C PHE A 562 5.69 21.93 -31.13
N GLU A 563 5.36 22.69 -30.08
CA GLU A 563 4.03 22.71 -29.46
C GLU A 563 3.18 23.88 -29.97
N SER A 564 1.89 23.64 -30.27
CA SER A 564 0.93 24.68 -30.66
C SER A 564 -0.31 24.61 -29.76
N THR A 565 -0.75 25.74 -29.22
CA THR A 565 -1.91 25.81 -28.31
C THR A 565 -3.00 26.72 -28.87
N ALA A 566 -4.24 26.24 -28.90
CA ALA A 566 -5.43 27.02 -29.24
C ALA A 566 -6.36 27.18 -28.03
N LEU A 567 -7.15 28.26 -28.03
CA LEU A 567 -8.21 28.52 -27.04
C LEU A 567 -9.54 28.12 -27.67
N LEU A 568 -10.36 27.39 -26.92
CA LEU A 568 -11.66 26.89 -27.37
C LEU A 568 -12.80 27.75 -26.84
N ASP A 569 -13.78 28.01 -27.71
CA ASP A 569 -15.03 28.65 -27.31
C ASP A 569 -15.92 27.69 -26.51
N PRO A 570 -16.70 28.18 -25.52
CA PRO A 570 -17.50 27.34 -24.62
C PRO A 570 -18.47 26.38 -25.33
N GLU A 571 -18.98 26.77 -26.50
CA GLU A 571 -19.93 25.98 -27.30
C GLU A 571 -19.24 24.79 -27.99
N SER A 572 -17.98 24.95 -28.38
CA SER A 572 -17.18 23.92 -29.07
C SER A 572 -16.51 22.96 -28.09
N VAL A 573 -16.37 23.30 -26.80
CA VAL A 573 -15.81 22.41 -25.76
C VAL A 573 -16.52 21.06 -25.74
N GLY A 574 -17.86 21.07 -25.82
CA GLY A 574 -18.66 19.84 -25.85
C GLY A 574 -18.30 18.95 -27.05
N PHE A 575 -18.06 19.53 -28.22
CA PHE A 575 -17.63 18.78 -29.42
C PHE A 575 -16.22 18.18 -29.26
N PHE A 576 -15.26 18.96 -28.75
CA PHE A 576 -13.88 18.47 -28.58
C PHE A 576 -13.79 17.36 -27.55
N VAL A 577 -14.54 17.47 -26.44
CA VAL A 577 -14.66 16.42 -25.42
C VAL A 577 -15.35 15.17 -25.99
N ARG A 578 -16.44 15.31 -26.76
CA ARG A 578 -17.19 14.19 -27.33
C ARG A 578 -16.41 13.46 -28.45
N ARG A 579 -15.76 14.19 -29.35
CA ARG A 579 -15.24 13.65 -30.63
C ARG A 579 -13.94 14.28 -31.10
N GLY A 580 -13.72 15.58 -30.92
CA GLY A 580 -12.58 16.30 -31.50
C GLY A 580 -11.21 15.80 -31.02
N VAL A 581 -11.02 15.51 -29.73
CA VAL A 581 -9.75 14.96 -29.21
C VAL A 581 -9.43 13.60 -29.82
N LYS A 582 -10.42 12.71 -29.99
CA LYS A 582 -10.20 11.38 -30.61
C LYS A 582 -9.80 11.49 -32.07
N ILE A 583 -10.31 12.48 -32.81
CA ILE A 583 -9.91 12.74 -34.20
C ILE A 583 -8.45 13.20 -34.24
N LEU A 584 -8.08 14.14 -33.38
CA LEU A 584 -6.71 14.65 -33.30
C LEU A 584 -5.72 13.56 -32.85
N GLN A 585 -6.09 12.71 -31.89
CA GLN A 585 -5.25 11.62 -31.41
C GLN A 585 -5.02 10.52 -32.47
N ARG A 586 -6.01 10.24 -33.32
CA ARG A 586 -5.81 9.31 -34.46
C ARG A 586 -4.86 9.87 -35.51
N THR A 587 -4.84 11.18 -35.68
CA THR A 587 -4.03 11.86 -36.70
C THR A 587 -2.60 12.11 -36.22
N PHE A 588 -2.41 12.49 -34.95
CA PHE A 588 -1.12 12.92 -34.42
C PHE A 588 -0.53 11.99 -33.36
N GLY A 589 -1.27 10.99 -32.88
CA GLY A 589 -0.89 10.09 -31.79
C GLY A 589 -1.38 10.57 -30.42
N GLU A 590 -1.66 9.62 -29.52
CA GLU A 590 -2.29 9.90 -28.21
C GLU A 590 -1.46 10.83 -27.31
N GLY A 591 -0.12 10.76 -27.38
CA GLY A 591 0.79 11.58 -26.56
C GLY A 591 1.04 13.01 -27.08
N ASN A 592 0.43 13.35 -28.23
CA ASN A 592 0.66 14.60 -28.95
C ASN A 592 -0.53 15.57 -28.88
N VAL A 593 -1.60 15.23 -28.17
CA VAL A 593 -2.80 16.07 -28.04
C VAL A 593 -3.19 16.13 -26.57
N THR A 594 -3.28 17.34 -26.03
CA THR A 594 -3.71 17.57 -24.64
C THR A 594 -4.80 18.64 -24.60
N LEU A 595 -5.96 18.29 -24.04
CA LEU A 595 -7.07 19.20 -23.82
C LEU A 595 -7.17 19.53 -22.34
N ASP A 596 -6.97 20.80 -22.00
CA ASP A 596 -7.16 21.35 -20.67
C ASP A 596 -8.52 22.07 -20.59
N ILE A 597 -9.47 21.40 -19.94
CA ILE A 597 -10.85 21.86 -19.73
C ILE A 597 -10.93 22.77 -18.48
N SER A 598 -9.86 22.82 -17.67
CA SER A 598 -9.84 23.57 -16.41
C SER A 598 -9.44 25.04 -16.59
N SER A 599 -8.75 25.37 -17.70
CA SER A 599 -8.46 26.75 -18.07
C SER A 599 -9.71 27.44 -18.65
N SER A 600 -9.90 28.72 -18.32
CA SER A 600 -10.97 29.56 -18.87
C SER A 600 -10.33 30.71 -19.67
N PRO A 601 -10.39 30.70 -21.02
CA PRO A 601 -11.01 29.69 -21.88
C PRO A 601 -10.19 28.39 -22.02
N CYS A 602 -10.86 27.27 -22.32
CA CYS A 602 -10.26 25.93 -22.38
C CYS A 602 -9.13 25.85 -23.41
N ARG A 603 -8.00 25.24 -23.04
CA ARG A 603 -6.79 25.18 -23.88
C ARG A 603 -6.65 23.81 -24.54
N LEU A 604 -6.45 23.79 -25.85
CA LEU A 604 -6.13 22.57 -26.60
C LEU A 604 -4.73 22.71 -27.19
N THR A 605 -3.80 21.89 -26.72
CA THR A 605 -2.42 21.84 -27.19
C THR A 605 -2.20 20.62 -28.08
N VAL A 606 -1.61 20.84 -29.25
CA VAL A 606 -1.25 19.80 -30.22
C VAL A 606 0.23 19.88 -30.55
N ARG A 607 0.89 18.73 -30.60
CA ARG A 607 2.30 18.53 -30.94
C ARG A 607 2.36 17.93 -32.34
N GLY A 608 2.79 18.70 -33.33
CA GLY A 608 2.77 18.23 -34.72
C GLY A 608 3.17 19.23 -35.80
N GLY A 609 3.66 20.42 -35.43
CA GLY A 609 4.05 21.46 -36.39
C GLY A 609 2.85 22.08 -37.14
N ALA A 610 3.12 22.75 -38.26
CA ALA A 610 2.15 23.59 -38.99
C ALA A 610 0.88 22.83 -39.47
N ASN A 611 1.02 21.57 -39.88
CA ASN A 611 -0.09 20.74 -40.37
C ASN A 611 -1.14 20.44 -39.28
N ALA A 612 -0.75 20.47 -38.01
CA ALA A 612 -1.65 20.24 -36.89
C ALA A 612 -2.57 21.45 -36.61
N GLN A 613 -2.10 22.67 -36.90
CA GLN A 613 -2.89 23.88 -36.69
C GLN A 613 -4.06 24.00 -37.67
N ASP A 614 -3.89 23.58 -38.92
CA ASP A 614 -4.94 23.67 -39.93
C ASP A 614 -6.10 22.70 -39.68
N ILE A 615 -5.80 21.49 -39.19
CA ILE A 615 -6.81 20.49 -38.82
C ILE A 615 -7.55 20.91 -37.55
N LEU A 616 -6.84 21.53 -36.60
CA LEU A 616 -7.43 22.05 -35.37
C LEU A 616 -8.46 23.16 -35.65
N ARG A 617 -8.17 24.09 -36.56
CA ARG A 617 -9.10 25.18 -36.95
C ARG A 617 -10.39 24.66 -37.55
N ARG A 618 -10.32 23.67 -38.47
CA ARG A 618 -11.51 23.10 -39.13
C ARG A 618 -12.49 22.40 -38.19
N LEU A 619 -12.03 21.96 -37.02
CA LEU A 619 -12.84 21.24 -36.05
C LEU A 619 -13.58 22.16 -35.06
N ILE A 620 -13.28 23.46 -35.03
CA ILE A 620 -13.91 24.43 -34.12
C ILE A 620 -15.29 24.90 -34.63
N ASP A 621 -15.58 24.74 -35.92
CA ASP A 621 -16.68 25.43 -36.61
C ASP A 621 -18.07 24.71 -36.67
N ASP A 622 -18.34 23.58 -35.96
CA ASP A 622 -19.60 22.81 -36.15
C ASP A 622 -20.21 22.10 -34.89
N PRO A 623 -21.37 22.53 -34.31
CA PRO A 623 -22.01 21.84 -33.17
C PRO A 623 -23.53 21.47 -33.32
N THR A 624 -23.95 20.27 -32.87
CA THR A 624 -25.38 19.86 -32.70
C THR A 624 -25.63 18.95 -31.45
N THR A 625 -26.84 19.00 -30.85
CA THR A 625 -27.26 18.43 -29.52
C THR A 625 -28.67 17.77 -29.51
N GLN A 626 -28.94 16.72 -28.67
CA GLN A 626 -30.27 16.20 -28.23
C GLN A 626 -30.25 15.43 -26.87
N THR A 627 -31.45 15.13 -26.29
CA THR A 627 -31.81 14.84 -24.85
C THR A 627 -32.19 13.38 -24.49
N GLY A 628 -31.81 12.90 -23.27
CA GLY A 628 -32.16 11.59 -22.63
C GLY A 628 -31.90 11.59 -21.10
N ILE A 629 -31.86 10.45 -20.37
CA ILE A 629 -31.24 10.42 -19.02
C ILE A 629 -29.75 10.63 -19.24
N VAL A 630 -29.35 11.86 -18.97
CA VAL A 630 -28.07 12.39 -19.41
C VAL A 630 -27.02 12.08 -18.34
N CYS A 631 -25.96 11.37 -18.72
CA CYS A 631 -24.78 11.28 -17.87
C CYS A 631 -24.22 12.69 -17.66
N PRO A 632 -24.00 13.16 -16.42
CA PRO A 632 -23.46 14.49 -16.12
C PRO A 632 -22.12 14.82 -16.78
N VAL A 633 -21.38 13.80 -17.23
CA VAL A 633 -20.03 13.94 -17.80
C VAL A 633 -20.07 13.98 -19.32
N CYS A 634 -20.72 13.03 -19.99
CA CYS A 634 -20.75 12.99 -21.46
C CYS A 634 -21.96 13.70 -22.07
N CYS A 635 -22.91 14.12 -21.24
CA CYS A 635 -24.16 14.72 -21.65
C CYS A 635 -24.94 13.88 -22.68
N ASP A 636 -24.85 12.55 -22.55
CA ASP A 636 -25.41 11.55 -23.47
C ASP A 636 -26.16 10.46 -22.68
N GLU A 637 -26.92 9.61 -23.36
CA GLU A 637 -27.64 8.50 -22.76
C GLU A 637 -26.68 7.53 -22.02
N VAL A 638 -27.06 7.13 -20.80
CA VAL A 638 -26.15 6.36 -19.95
C VAL A 638 -25.88 4.96 -20.52
N SER A 639 -24.62 4.69 -20.86
CA SER A 639 -24.12 3.36 -21.18
C SER A 639 -23.51 2.68 -19.95
N HIS A 640 -24.04 1.52 -19.56
CA HIS A 640 -23.64 0.76 -18.36
C HIS A 640 -23.73 1.61 -17.07
N PRO A 641 -24.93 1.69 -16.45
CA PRO A 641 -25.21 2.67 -15.40
C PRO A 641 -24.49 2.36 -14.09
N VAL A 642 -23.80 3.38 -13.56
CA VAL A 642 -23.26 3.41 -12.20
C VAL A 642 -24.00 4.48 -11.43
N GLN A 643 -24.77 4.09 -10.42
CA GLN A 643 -25.49 5.00 -9.55
C GLN A 643 -24.66 5.30 -8.30
N LEU A 644 -24.44 6.59 -8.01
CA LEU A 644 -23.79 7.04 -6.78
C LEU A 644 -24.79 7.11 -5.61
N ASN A 645 -24.30 7.19 -4.38
CA ASN A 645 -25.13 7.28 -3.17
C ASN A 645 -26.02 8.54 -3.14
N CYS A 646 -25.68 9.57 -3.93
CA CYS A 646 -26.51 10.77 -4.12
C CYS A 646 -27.64 10.60 -5.16
N GLY A 647 -27.82 9.40 -5.72
CA GLY A 647 -28.87 9.08 -6.69
C GLY A 647 -28.52 9.35 -8.15
N HIS A 648 -27.44 10.09 -8.44
CA HIS A 648 -27.01 10.41 -9.81
C HIS A 648 -26.38 9.22 -10.53
N THR A 649 -26.66 9.10 -11.83
CA THR A 649 -26.25 7.95 -12.65
C THR A 649 -25.24 8.37 -13.72
N TYR A 650 -24.14 7.63 -13.82
CA TYR A 650 -23.02 7.88 -14.73
C TYR A 650 -22.80 6.70 -15.67
N CYS A 651 -22.26 6.94 -16.86
CA CYS A 651 -21.67 5.86 -17.65
C CYS A 651 -20.43 5.32 -16.93
N THR A 652 -20.24 4.00 -16.92
CA THR A 652 -19.06 3.37 -16.29
C THR A 652 -17.74 3.97 -16.83
N GLY A 653 -17.66 4.21 -18.15
CA GLY A 653 -16.50 4.86 -18.76
C GLY A 653 -16.31 6.32 -18.34
N CYS A 654 -17.42 7.04 -18.11
CA CYS A 654 -17.40 8.46 -17.75
C CYS A 654 -16.99 8.70 -16.31
N ILE A 655 -17.50 7.90 -15.36
CA ILE A 655 -17.08 8.02 -13.96
C ILE A 655 -15.61 7.63 -13.81
N ARG A 656 -15.14 6.60 -14.52
CA ARG A 656 -13.71 6.23 -14.56
C ARG A 656 -12.86 7.37 -15.12
N HIS A 657 -13.28 7.97 -16.23
CA HIS A 657 -12.56 9.10 -16.82
C HIS A 657 -12.55 10.31 -15.88
N PHE A 658 -13.70 10.67 -15.29
CA PHE A 658 -13.81 11.74 -14.29
C PHE A 658 -12.83 11.54 -13.12
N LEU A 659 -12.80 10.34 -12.55
CA LEU A 659 -11.88 10.01 -11.45
C LEU A 659 -10.41 10.01 -11.89
N THR A 660 -10.10 9.59 -13.12
CA THR A 660 -8.73 9.60 -13.64
C THR A 660 -8.25 11.03 -13.90
N THR A 661 -9.07 11.85 -14.55
CA THR A 661 -8.74 13.23 -14.90
C THR A 661 -8.74 14.17 -13.68
N ALA A 662 -9.43 13.81 -12.59
CA ALA A 662 -9.44 14.63 -11.39
C ALA A 662 -8.06 14.81 -10.74
N ALA A 663 -7.15 13.84 -10.95
CA ALA A 663 -5.74 13.96 -10.58
C ALA A 663 -5.00 15.01 -11.41
N ASP A 664 -5.36 15.21 -12.68
CA ASP A 664 -4.74 16.20 -13.54
C ASP A 664 -5.30 17.61 -13.28
N THR A 665 -6.62 17.70 -13.00
CA THR A 665 -7.32 18.99 -12.80
C THR A 665 -7.35 19.46 -11.35
N LYS A 666 -6.73 18.71 -10.41
CA LYS A 666 -6.74 18.97 -8.95
C LYS A 666 -8.16 19.22 -8.40
N LEU A 667 -9.16 18.51 -8.90
CA LEU A 667 -10.54 18.66 -8.46
C LEU A 667 -10.76 17.88 -7.16
N PHE A 668 -10.39 18.47 -6.04
CA PHE A 668 -10.59 17.90 -4.71
C PHE A 668 -11.34 18.87 -3.80
N PRO A 669 -12.20 18.37 -2.89
CA PRO A 669 -12.64 16.97 -2.75
C PRO A 669 -13.56 16.50 -3.89
N LEU A 670 -13.42 15.23 -4.28
CA LEU A 670 -14.19 14.61 -5.36
C LEU A 670 -15.66 14.54 -4.99
N SER A 671 -16.45 15.39 -5.62
CA SER A 671 -17.88 15.51 -5.41
C SER A 671 -18.65 15.18 -6.68
N CYS A 672 -19.89 14.72 -6.49
CA CYS A 672 -20.81 14.52 -7.59
C CYS A 672 -21.11 15.84 -8.31
N VAL A 673 -20.96 15.82 -9.63
CA VAL A 673 -21.19 16.98 -10.52
C VAL A 673 -22.69 17.33 -10.62
N GLY A 674 -23.60 16.35 -10.45
CA GLY A 674 -25.05 16.55 -10.58
C GLY A 674 -25.52 16.71 -12.04
N ALA A 675 -26.82 16.59 -12.29
CA ALA A 675 -27.41 16.85 -13.61
C ALA A 675 -27.94 18.30 -13.70
N TYR A 676 -27.74 18.95 -14.84
CA TYR A 676 -28.26 20.30 -15.19
C TYR A 676 -27.98 21.41 -14.15
N GLY A 677 -26.83 22.07 -14.28
CA GLY A 677 -26.59 23.41 -13.71
C GLY A 677 -26.46 23.51 -12.18
N GLY A 678 -26.70 22.45 -11.41
CA GLY A 678 -26.52 22.41 -9.95
C GLY A 678 -25.46 21.40 -9.54
N LYS A 679 -24.38 21.85 -8.86
CA LYS A 679 -23.38 20.96 -8.25
C LYS A 679 -24.06 20.14 -7.15
N CYS A 680 -24.18 18.82 -7.33
CA CYS A 680 -24.71 17.94 -6.28
C CYS A 680 -23.86 17.99 -5.01
N GLY A 681 -22.53 18.06 -5.15
CA GLY A 681 -21.63 18.36 -4.03
C GLY A 681 -21.39 17.20 -3.06
N VAL A 682 -22.13 16.09 -3.15
CA VAL A 682 -21.94 14.91 -2.29
C VAL A 682 -20.60 14.23 -2.64
N PHE A 683 -19.79 13.98 -1.62
CA PHE A 683 -18.48 13.33 -1.79
C PHE A 683 -18.61 11.86 -2.19
N ILE A 684 -17.79 11.45 -3.14
CA ILE A 684 -17.78 10.08 -3.65
C ILE A 684 -17.07 9.17 -2.63
N PRO A 685 -17.71 8.11 -2.11
CA PRO A 685 -17.08 7.21 -1.14
C PRO A 685 -15.78 6.57 -1.67
N ILE A 686 -14.79 6.37 -0.80
CA ILE A 686 -13.51 5.71 -1.14
C ILE A 686 -13.74 4.34 -1.82
N PRO A 687 -14.62 3.44 -1.31
CA PRO A 687 -14.86 2.13 -1.94
C PRO A 687 -15.36 2.24 -3.38
N THR A 688 -16.17 3.26 -3.68
CA THR A 688 -16.66 3.53 -5.03
C THR A 688 -15.53 3.97 -5.96
N ILE A 689 -14.60 4.79 -5.47
CA ILE A 689 -13.41 5.21 -6.24
C ILE A 689 -12.52 3.99 -6.54
N GLN A 690 -12.25 3.15 -5.54
CA GLN A 690 -11.44 1.94 -5.68
C GLN A 690 -12.03 0.91 -6.66
N ARG A 691 -13.36 0.81 -6.74
CA ARG A 691 -14.05 -0.07 -7.71
C ARG A 691 -13.80 0.33 -9.17
N HIS A 692 -13.46 1.59 -9.43
CA HIS A 692 -13.34 2.12 -10.80
C HIS A 692 -11.91 2.49 -11.22
N LEU A 693 -10.96 2.53 -10.28
CA LEU A 693 -9.55 2.81 -10.55
C LEU A 693 -8.67 1.60 -10.22
N ALA A 694 -7.65 1.36 -11.04
CA ALA A 694 -6.61 0.39 -10.68
C ALA A 694 -5.80 0.92 -9.48
N LEU A 695 -5.25 0.02 -8.65
CA LEU A 695 -4.51 0.40 -7.44
C LEU A 695 -3.43 1.49 -7.67
N PRO A 696 -2.60 1.45 -8.73
CA PRO A 696 -1.62 2.51 -8.98
C PRO A 696 -2.27 3.87 -9.31
N GLN A 697 -3.38 3.88 -10.04
CA GLN A 697 -4.12 5.10 -10.39
C GLN A 697 -4.78 5.71 -9.14
N PHE A 698 -5.31 4.85 -8.27
CA PHE A 698 -5.89 5.26 -7.00
C PHE A 698 -4.83 5.88 -6.06
N GLN A 699 -3.66 5.25 -5.93
CA GLN A 699 -2.55 5.81 -5.14
C GLN A 699 -2.09 7.17 -5.68
N HIS A 700 -1.98 7.30 -7.01
CA HIS A 700 -1.65 8.56 -7.65
C HIS A 700 -2.70 9.66 -7.37
N LEU A 701 -3.99 9.32 -7.41
CA LEU A 701 -5.09 10.23 -7.06
C LEU A 701 -4.95 10.78 -5.64
N LEU A 702 -4.61 9.93 -4.65
CA LEU A 702 -4.40 10.36 -3.26
C LEU A 702 -3.16 11.25 -3.11
N ASP A 703 -2.08 10.94 -3.82
CA ASP A 703 -0.87 11.78 -3.84
C ASP A 703 -1.17 13.19 -4.37
N VAL A 704 -2.01 13.30 -5.41
CA VAL A 704 -2.45 14.60 -5.93
C VAL A 704 -3.40 15.29 -4.95
N ALA A 705 -4.37 14.56 -4.37
CA ALA A 705 -5.30 15.10 -3.38
C ALA A 705 -4.55 15.79 -2.22
N PHE A 706 -3.48 15.14 -1.73
CA PHE A 706 -2.62 15.72 -0.71
C PHE A 706 -1.88 16.97 -1.18
N ARG A 707 -1.33 16.97 -2.40
CA ARG A 707 -0.67 18.18 -2.94
C ARG A 707 -1.65 19.34 -3.09
N SER A 708 -2.87 19.06 -3.53
CA SER A 708 -3.94 20.06 -3.64
C SER A 708 -4.44 20.57 -2.28
N TYR A 709 -4.23 19.81 -1.20
CA TYR A 709 -4.52 20.26 0.17
C TYR A 709 -3.43 21.16 0.74
N LEU A 710 -2.18 21.01 0.28
CA LEU A 710 -1.05 21.83 0.72
C LEU A 710 -0.93 23.16 -0.05
N GLU A 711 -1.51 23.24 -1.24
CA GLU A 711 -1.67 24.46 -2.04
C GLU A 711 -2.87 25.27 -1.52
#